data_AF-A0A7V0Y125-F1
#
_entry.id   AF-A0A7V0Y125-F1
#
_cell.length_a   1.000
_cell.length_b   1.000
_cell.length_c   1.000
_cell.angle_alpha   90.00
_cell.angle_beta   90.00
_cell.angle_gamma   90.00
#
_symmetry.space_group_name_H-M   'P 1'
#
loop_
_entity.id
_entity.type
_entity.pdbx_description
1 polymer ?
#
loop_
_entity_poly.entity_id
_entity_poly.type
_entity_poly.pdbx_seq_one_letter_code
_entity_poly.pdbx_strand_id
1 'polypeptide(L)'
;MQRIALSVLLTFHMITLSGASLRGQGAVGQAASPSLYNEIKQFKLGGRSVRVENFVLERDRMRMTFSGDFYFAAPVEGRVYGAVFLGQGAIRAEAPGVFERESVRRFLKQDAVEATFTSAVLRFTDDTSDRLSSLPDGGAAPARAQELADRLETRLLRETGLNLSSRLLLSVLNQEKPGVFFAEFDGGNRGRFSALLDPQTRALGGAFTLNGGEKGVIFQYKGELYGNDIWMAFYGQQDFERGIASYSDAFDLVSIPNYRMSIDLRDPGAWLRMTANLQLTAIADGVKVIPMMLNDGLSEADNERKNKGLRVLSAQMKDGSPIPVIQEEWETGFALVLPGALMKGQSADVLLQLEGKDSMWSWNVRFHYPRSTTSWYPRHGYLSRSRYDMTYRHPKNLRVASVGHRVREGAAEGDAEVWETQWVVEEPVSFVTFAVGPFERHAEKVKVDGKEIPIEYHSVRGETQVISEDFILAEMDNGLRYFTNLFGAYPYGRLSAAFFPERYGQGFPTLLLLPVDGTADRYEFAFIAHESSHQWWGNIVGWRSYRDQWLSEGFAEYSGVLYTGLRAKAKDAQELIKEMRQELVSIPSTDRGAAKEKLHEIGPLILGHRLNTRVSNGAGQLMYSKGALVLRMLHHLFRDPETGDDKAFFDMMKDFVARHRNNVATTESFMAVASEHFVKTSLARRYKIENLNWFLFQWIYQTGLPSYHLDYSLERKPDGTAVLKGVVLQQNVPENWFMPLPIVAEFDGNRAGRTVIPAFGPKTPVELPLPAMPQRVRLDPDLWVLSEKTSEKSR
;
A
#
# COMPACT_ATOMS: atom_id res chain seq x y z
N MET A 1 1.80 -25.60 73.91
CA MET A 1 2.60 -25.66 72.67
C MET A 1 1.67 -26.00 71.51
N GLN A 2 1.90 -25.39 70.33
CA GLN A 2 1.23 -25.67 69.05
C GLN A 2 -0.31 -25.53 68.99
N ARG A 3 -0.83 -25.36 67.77
CA ARG A 3 -2.10 -24.66 67.48
C ARG A 3 -3.24 -25.60 67.09
N ILE A 4 -4.43 -25.27 67.59
CA ILE A 4 -5.78 -25.74 67.25
C ILE A 4 -6.49 -24.46 66.73
N ALA A 5 -7.04 -24.35 65.51
CA ALA A 5 -8.11 -25.06 64.81
C ALA A 5 -9.50 -24.41 64.98
N LEU A 6 -10.36 -24.74 63.99
CA LEU A 6 -11.82 -24.59 63.91
C LEU A 6 -12.50 -23.23 63.62
N SER A 7 -13.52 -23.40 62.77
CA SER A 7 -14.50 -22.46 62.23
C SER A 7 -15.55 -22.00 63.25
N VAL A 8 -16.30 -20.91 62.93
CA VAL A 8 -17.78 -20.86 62.79
C VAL A 8 -18.25 -19.41 62.54
N LEU A 9 -19.43 -19.27 61.90
CA LEU A 9 -20.13 -18.01 61.58
C LEU A 9 -20.53 -17.20 62.83
N LEU A 10 -20.61 -15.86 62.75
CA LEU A 10 -21.89 -15.10 62.58
C LEU A 10 -21.69 -13.57 62.54
N THR A 11 -22.76 -12.85 62.15
CA THR A 11 -22.82 -11.44 61.75
C THR A 11 -23.41 -10.48 62.79
N PHE A 12 -22.88 -9.22 62.83
CA PHE A 12 -23.55 -7.94 63.18
C PHE A 12 -24.05 -7.79 64.65
N HIS A 13 -24.17 -6.62 65.31
CA HIS A 13 -23.90 -5.17 65.09
C HIS A 13 -23.91 -4.51 66.52
N MET A 14 -23.21 -3.42 66.87
CA MET A 14 -23.65 -2.00 66.82
C MET A 14 -22.73 -1.08 67.69
N ILE A 15 -22.44 0.16 67.22
CA ILE A 15 -22.42 1.47 67.97
C ILE A 15 -21.32 1.66 69.09
N THR A 16 -20.61 2.79 69.31
CA THR A 16 -20.84 4.26 69.14
C THR A 16 -19.53 5.08 68.91
N LEU A 17 -19.65 6.27 68.28
CA LEU A 17 -18.87 7.56 68.33
C LEU A 17 -17.60 7.70 69.23
N SER A 18 -16.58 8.54 68.96
CA SER A 18 -16.27 9.65 67.99
C SER A 18 -14.73 9.88 67.91
N GLY A 19 -14.11 10.79 67.11
CA GLY A 19 -14.56 11.64 65.98
C GLY A 19 -13.94 13.05 65.91
N ALA A 20 -12.82 13.26 65.18
CA ALA A 20 -12.22 14.58 64.85
C ALA A 20 -11.45 14.56 63.50
N SER A 21 -11.28 15.70 62.84
CA SER A 21 -11.08 15.80 61.37
C SER A 21 -9.71 16.33 60.90
N LEU A 22 -9.30 15.93 59.69
CA LEU A 22 -8.44 16.71 58.80
C LEU A 22 -8.88 16.49 57.34
N ARG A 23 -9.03 17.57 56.57
CA ARG A 23 -9.48 17.57 55.16
C ARG A 23 -8.34 17.14 54.23
N GLY A 24 -8.66 16.40 53.17
CA GLY A 24 -7.68 16.04 52.14
C GLY A 24 -8.15 15.01 51.10
N GLN A 25 -9.41 15.06 50.64
CA GLN A 25 -9.87 14.20 49.54
C GLN A 25 -9.42 14.76 48.19
N GLY A 26 -8.36 14.19 47.62
CA GLY A 26 -8.14 14.18 46.18
C GLY A 26 -8.65 12.86 45.61
N ALA A 27 -9.60 12.91 44.68
CA ALA A 27 -10.23 11.69 44.15
C ALA A 27 -9.26 10.84 43.32
N VAL A 28 -9.30 9.52 43.52
CA VAL A 28 -8.56 8.55 42.70
C VAL A 28 -9.18 8.50 41.31
N GLY A 29 -8.35 8.62 40.27
CA GLY A 29 -8.81 8.87 38.90
C GLY A 29 -9.68 7.77 38.29
N GLN A 30 -10.87 8.16 37.82
CA GLN A 30 -11.72 7.37 36.92
C GLN A 30 -12.13 8.24 35.72
N ALA A 31 -12.14 7.63 34.52
CA ALA A 31 -12.86 8.08 33.31
C ALA A 31 -12.43 9.39 32.56
N ALA A 32 -11.19 9.87 32.67
CA ALA A 32 -10.76 11.11 31.99
C ALA A 32 -10.68 11.06 30.44
N SER A 33 -10.54 9.88 29.81
CA SER A 33 -10.15 9.79 28.40
C SER A 33 -11.26 10.12 27.38
N PRO A 34 -12.50 9.61 27.52
CA PRO A 34 -13.60 9.96 26.63
C PRO A 34 -14.07 11.41 26.77
N SER A 35 -13.96 12.01 27.96
CA SER A 35 -14.24 13.44 28.15
C SER A 35 -13.22 14.30 27.42
N LEU A 36 -11.92 14.02 27.58
CA LEU A 36 -10.85 14.74 26.89
C LEU A 36 -10.98 14.66 25.35
N TYR A 37 -11.34 13.48 24.81
CA TYR A 37 -11.65 13.35 23.38
C TYR A 37 -12.77 14.29 22.93
N ASN A 38 -13.89 14.29 23.65
CA ASN A 38 -15.05 15.11 23.32
C ASN A 38 -14.75 16.61 23.45
N GLU A 39 -13.96 17.02 24.45
CA GLU A 39 -13.53 18.41 24.62
C GLU A 39 -12.61 18.87 23.47
N ILE A 40 -11.65 18.03 23.06
CA ILE A 40 -10.80 18.28 21.87
C ILE A 40 -11.64 18.35 20.58
N LYS A 41 -12.64 17.47 20.43
CA LYS A 41 -13.52 17.37 19.26
C LYS A 41 -14.50 18.54 19.14
N GLN A 42 -15.01 19.05 20.25
CA GLN A 42 -16.00 20.13 20.27
C GLN A 42 -15.50 21.44 19.67
N PHE A 43 -14.18 21.68 19.70
CA PHE A 43 -13.49 22.84 19.10
C PHE A 43 -14.20 24.20 19.33
N LYS A 44 -14.70 24.42 20.55
CA LYS A 44 -15.35 25.69 20.92
C LYS A 44 -14.31 26.77 21.16
N LEU A 45 -14.55 27.95 20.60
CA LEU A 45 -13.63 29.08 20.69
C LEU A 45 -13.77 29.77 22.06
N GLY A 46 -12.65 29.92 22.77
CA GLY A 46 -12.60 30.28 24.19
C GLY A 46 -12.64 31.78 24.49
N GLY A 47 -13.11 32.60 23.56
CA GLY A 47 -13.14 34.07 23.70
C GLY A 47 -11.79 34.79 23.53
N ARG A 48 -10.66 34.09 23.71
CA ARG A 48 -9.32 34.63 23.39
C ARG A 48 -9.14 34.77 21.87
N SER A 49 -8.68 35.93 21.44
CA SER A 49 -8.19 36.16 20.07
C SER A 49 -6.88 36.93 20.07
N VAL A 50 -6.19 36.96 18.94
CA VAL A 50 -4.94 37.71 18.71
C VAL A 50 -4.97 38.32 17.32
N ARG A 51 -4.72 39.63 17.25
CA ARG A 51 -4.53 40.36 15.99
C ARG A 51 -3.07 40.22 15.55
N VAL A 52 -2.85 39.88 14.28
CA VAL A 52 -1.53 39.74 13.63
C VAL A 52 -1.41 40.62 12.40
N GLU A 53 -0.19 41.06 12.10
CA GLU A 53 0.16 41.80 10.89
C GLU A 53 1.48 41.23 10.35
N ASN A 54 1.45 40.61 9.16
CA ASN A 54 2.58 39.90 8.53
C ASN A 54 3.25 38.84 9.43
N PHE A 55 2.49 38.19 10.32
CA PHE A 55 3.00 37.12 11.17
C PHE A 55 3.35 35.90 10.32
N VAL A 56 4.55 35.35 10.52
CA VAL A 56 5.05 34.18 9.79
C VAL A 56 5.02 32.95 10.70
N LEU A 57 4.28 31.93 10.31
CA LEU A 57 4.32 30.60 10.89
C LEU A 57 5.04 29.65 9.92
N GLU A 58 6.19 29.14 10.33
CA GLU A 58 6.95 28.13 9.58
C GLU A 58 6.75 26.74 10.21
N ARG A 59 6.37 25.78 9.38
CA ARG A 59 6.11 24.38 9.76
C ARG A 59 6.81 23.47 8.78
N ASP A 60 7.99 22.99 9.20
CA ASP A 60 8.93 22.32 8.30
C ASP A 60 9.13 23.18 7.03
N ARG A 61 8.85 22.65 5.85
CA ARG A 61 9.03 23.35 4.57
C ARG A 61 7.84 24.22 4.14
N MET A 62 6.85 24.41 5.02
CA MET A 62 5.65 25.23 4.78
C MET A 62 5.79 26.59 5.48
N ARG A 63 5.85 27.67 4.69
CA ARG A 63 5.90 29.05 5.18
C ARG A 63 4.53 29.71 4.99
N MET A 64 3.86 30.02 6.08
CA MET A 64 2.54 30.64 6.09
C MET A 64 2.63 32.06 6.65
N THR A 65 2.00 33.03 5.99
CA THR A 65 1.98 34.44 6.39
C THR A 65 0.55 34.87 6.67
N PHE A 66 0.34 35.63 7.75
CA PHE A 66 -0.99 36.00 8.26
C PHE A 66 -1.06 37.49 8.64
N SER A 67 -2.07 38.19 8.10
CA SER A 67 -2.48 39.55 8.49
C SER A 67 -3.99 39.56 8.73
N GLY A 68 -4.41 39.62 10.00
CA GLY A 68 -5.79 39.29 10.39
C GLY A 68 -5.89 38.91 11.86
N ASP A 69 -6.88 38.10 12.19
CA ASP A 69 -7.25 37.78 13.57
C ASP A 69 -7.33 36.26 13.75
N PHE A 70 -6.60 35.73 14.74
CA PHE A 70 -6.69 34.35 15.23
C PHE A 70 -7.66 34.27 16.41
N TYR A 71 -8.56 33.30 16.39
CA TYR A 71 -9.50 33.00 17.48
C TYR A 71 -9.20 31.60 18.01
N PHE A 72 -8.89 31.47 19.31
CA PHE A 72 -8.38 30.22 19.87
C PHE A 72 -9.49 29.33 20.41
N ALA A 73 -9.28 28.01 20.34
CA ALA A 73 -10.07 27.05 21.10
C ALA A 73 -9.98 27.36 22.61
N ALA A 74 -11.04 27.06 23.36
CA ALA A 74 -11.01 27.07 24.81
C ALA A 74 -9.90 26.11 25.30
N PRO A 75 -9.11 26.49 26.32
CA PRO A 75 -8.10 25.61 26.87
C PRO A 75 -8.72 24.34 27.47
N VAL A 76 -8.24 23.18 27.03
CA VAL A 76 -8.61 21.85 27.51
C VAL A 76 -7.41 21.29 28.26
N GLU A 77 -7.60 20.92 29.54
CA GLU A 77 -6.51 20.62 30.49
C GLU A 77 -5.39 21.70 30.50
N GLY A 78 -5.78 22.98 30.33
CA GLY A 78 -4.86 24.12 30.29
C GLY A 78 -4.09 24.31 28.98
N ARG A 79 -4.41 23.56 27.92
CA ARG A 79 -3.77 23.64 26.59
C ARG A 79 -4.75 23.98 25.48
N VAL A 80 -4.29 24.73 24.49
CA VAL A 80 -5.07 25.06 23.29
C VAL A 80 -4.71 24.10 22.17
N TYR A 81 -5.71 23.45 21.56
CA TYR A 81 -5.52 22.43 20.52
C TYR A 81 -5.97 22.87 19.11
N GLY A 82 -6.29 24.15 18.94
CA GLY A 82 -6.66 24.71 17.64
C GLY A 82 -6.95 26.20 17.67
N ALA A 83 -7.02 26.79 16.48
CA ALA A 83 -7.39 28.19 16.27
C ALA A 83 -8.06 28.36 14.90
N VAL A 84 -8.86 29.42 14.74
CA VAL A 84 -9.41 29.84 13.45
C VAL A 84 -8.85 31.22 13.10
N PHE A 85 -8.28 31.36 11.92
CA PHE A 85 -7.81 32.63 11.37
C PHE A 85 -8.84 33.21 10.41
N LEU A 86 -9.09 34.52 10.50
CA LEU A 86 -9.80 35.31 9.50
C LEU A 86 -8.96 36.54 9.12
N GLY A 87 -8.75 36.79 7.83
CA GLY A 87 -7.95 37.93 7.38
C GLY A 87 -7.47 37.78 5.94
N GLN A 88 -6.21 38.17 5.69
CA GLN A 88 -5.47 37.84 4.49
C GLN A 88 -4.28 36.97 4.87
N GLY A 89 -4.07 35.89 4.14
CA GLY A 89 -2.90 35.06 4.31
C GLY A 89 -2.42 34.41 3.02
N ALA A 90 -1.19 33.91 3.06
CA ALA A 90 -0.56 33.20 1.97
C ALA A 90 0.27 32.04 2.51
N ILE A 91 0.34 30.94 1.75
CA ILE A 91 1.25 29.83 2.00
C ILE A 91 2.19 29.70 0.79
N ARG A 92 3.47 29.48 1.08
CA ARG A 92 4.46 28.97 0.12
C ARG A 92 5.13 27.74 0.70
N ALA A 93 5.15 26.64 -0.06
CA ALA A 93 5.89 25.43 0.29
C ALA A 93 6.66 24.91 -0.92
N GLU A 94 7.99 24.82 -0.81
CA GLU A 94 8.87 24.39 -1.91
C GLU A 94 8.69 22.90 -2.20
N ALA A 95 8.63 22.51 -3.47
CA ALA A 95 8.56 21.08 -3.83
C ALA A 95 9.94 20.39 -3.70
N PRO A 96 10.08 19.30 -2.93
CA PRO A 96 11.35 18.60 -2.78
C PRO A 96 11.63 17.65 -3.95
N GLY A 97 12.86 17.66 -4.45
CA GLY A 97 13.28 16.82 -5.57
C GLY A 97 12.54 17.14 -6.88
N VAL A 98 12.55 16.19 -7.80
CA VAL A 98 11.92 16.34 -9.12
C VAL A 98 10.46 15.91 -9.10
N PHE A 99 10.12 14.80 -8.43
CA PHE A 99 8.80 14.17 -8.55
C PHE A 99 7.68 15.02 -7.95
N GLU A 100 7.91 15.56 -6.75
CA GLU A 100 6.95 16.45 -6.12
C GLU A 100 6.84 17.78 -6.88
N ARG A 101 7.92 18.25 -7.54
CA ARG A 101 7.87 19.45 -8.38
C ARG A 101 7.01 19.21 -9.62
N GLU A 102 7.14 18.07 -10.28
CA GLU A 102 6.26 17.70 -11.40
C GLU A 102 4.81 17.49 -10.95
N SER A 103 4.57 16.92 -9.76
CA SER A 103 3.23 16.85 -9.16
C SER A 103 2.62 18.24 -8.95
N VAL A 104 3.35 19.16 -8.32
CA VAL A 104 2.92 20.55 -8.12
C VAL A 104 2.70 21.28 -9.45
N ARG A 105 3.57 21.08 -10.46
CA ARG A 105 3.38 21.60 -11.83
C ARG A 105 2.12 21.03 -12.49
N ARG A 106 1.83 19.74 -12.31
CA ARG A 106 0.64 19.07 -12.86
C ARG A 106 -0.65 19.71 -12.32
N PHE A 107 -0.76 19.92 -11.02
CA PHE A 107 -1.95 20.49 -10.39
C PHE A 107 -2.02 22.03 -10.44
N LEU A 108 -0.95 22.73 -10.08
CA LEU A 108 -0.96 24.16 -9.78
C LEU A 108 -0.33 25.04 -10.87
N LYS A 109 0.39 24.44 -11.84
CA LYS A 109 1.18 25.13 -12.88
C LYS A 109 2.27 26.04 -12.30
N GLN A 110 2.88 25.60 -11.21
CA GLN A 110 3.95 26.28 -10.46
C GLN A 110 5.00 25.26 -9.98
N ASP A 111 6.17 25.73 -9.55
CA ASP A 111 7.27 24.89 -9.02
C ASP A 111 7.21 24.69 -7.50
N ALA A 112 6.36 25.46 -6.82
CA ALA A 112 6.10 25.42 -5.39
C ALA A 112 4.59 25.52 -5.16
N VAL A 113 4.10 25.02 -4.02
CA VAL A 113 2.70 25.23 -3.63
C VAL A 113 2.56 26.67 -3.17
N GLU A 114 1.99 27.52 -4.01
CA GLU A 114 1.64 28.90 -3.67
C GLU A 114 0.12 29.11 -3.71
N ALA A 115 -0.42 29.58 -2.60
CA ALA A 115 -1.84 29.89 -2.49
C ALA A 115 -2.07 31.08 -1.53
N THR A 116 -3.08 31.88 -1.85
CA THR A 116 -3.67 32.84 -0.92
C THR A 116 -4.90 32.23 -0.25
N PHE A 117 -5.26 32.74 0.92
CA PHE A 117 -6.47 32.37 1.66
C PHE A 117 -7.00 33.56 2.46
N THR A 118 -8.29 33.54 2.81
CA THR A 118 -8.90 34.54 3.71
C THR A 118 -9.41 33.95 5.02
N SER A 119 -9.44 32.62 5.13
CA SER A 119 -9.64 31.90 6.38
C SER A 119 -8.74 30.68 6.46
N ALA A 120 -8.30 30.34 7.67
CA ALA A 120 -7.63 29.07 7.94
C ALA A 120 -8.16 28.46 9.26
N VAL A 121 -8.23 27.13 9.32
CA VAL A 121 -8.63 26.38 10.52
C VAL A 121 -7.48 25.48 10.92
N LEU A 122 -6.88 25.77 12.07
CA LEU A 122 -5.66 25.13 12.56
C LEU A 122 -5.99 24.19 13.72
N ARG A 123 -5.34 23.03 13.73
CA ARG A 123 -5.42 22.00 14.79
C ARG A 123 -4.02 21.51 15.09
N PHE A 124 -3.64 21.44 16.36
CA PHE A 124 -2.23 21.21 16.71
C PHE A 124 -2.01 20.63 18.12
N THR A 125 -0.89 19.93 18.28
CA THR A 125 -0.27 19.54 19.57
C THR A 125 1.23 19.92 19.63
N ASP A 126 1.71 20.68 18.65
CA ASP A 126 3.08 21.21 18.58
C ASP A 126 3.22 22.59 19.27
N ASP A 127 4.29 23.33 18.98
CA ASP A 127 4.56 24.66 19.54
C ASP A 127 3.71 25.81 18.94
N THR A 128 2.65 25.52 18.16
CA THR A 128 1.84 26.56 17.50
C THR A 128 1.13 27.48 18.50
N SER A 129 0.58 26.92 19.58
CA SER A 129 -0.02 27.71 20.67
C SER A 129 1.00 28.69 21.24
N ASP A 130 2.21 28.21 21.52
CA ASP A 130 3.23 28.97 22.23
C ASP A 130 3.72 30.15 21.39
N ARG A 131 3.97 29.92 20.09
CA ARG A 131 4.35 30.98 19.12
C ARG A 131 3.30 32.09 19.02
N LEU A 132 2.02 31.71 19.01
CA LEU A 132 0.89 32.66 18.91
C LEU A 132 0.54 33.34 20.25
N SER A 133 0.91 32.73 21.39
CA SER A 133 0.48 33.19 22.71
C SER A 133 1.14 34.48 23.20
N SER A 134 2.22 34.92 22.54
CA SER A 134 3.06 36.08 22.88
C SER A 134 2.49 37.47 22.52
N LEU A 135 1.28 37.50 21.95
CA LEU A 135 0.68 38.70 21.34
C LEU A 135 -0.54 39.19 22.14
N PRO A 136 -0.93 40.48 22.02
CA PRO A 136 -2.01 41.07 22.80
C PRO A 136 -3.37 40.41 22.51
N ASP A 137 -4.15 40.19 23.57
CA ASP A 137 -5.50 39.64 23.45
C ASP A 137 -6.46 40.63 22.76
N GLY A 138 -7.25 40.11 21.81
CA GLY A 138 -8.27 40.84 21.06
C GLY A 138 -9.70 40.56 21.54
N GLY A 139 -10.68 40.82 20.67
CA GLY A 139 -12.11 40.66 20.95
C GLY A 139 -12.65 39.22 20.80
N ALA A 140 -13.93 39.03 21.09
CA ALA A 140 -14.61 37.74 20.98
C ALA A 140 -14.65 37.21 19.52
N ALA A 141 -14.77 35.88 19.38
CA ALA A 141 -14.85 35.23 18.08
C ALA A 141 -16.16 35.55 17.33
N PRO A 142 -16.11 35.96 16.05
CA PRO A 142 -17.31 36.14 15.23
C PRO A 142 -17.94 34.78 14.89
N ALA A 143 -19.25 34.76 14.65
CA ALA A 143 -20.00 33.52 14.35
C ALA A 143 -19.36 32.69 13.22
N ARG A 144 -18.91 33.34 12.14
CA ARG A 144 -18.19 32.69 11.02
C ARG A 144 -16.95 31.91 11.47
N ALA A 145 -16.23 32.35 12.51
CA ALA A 145 -15.08 31.61 13.02
C ALA A 145 -15.52 30.29 13.68
N GLN A 146 -16.56 30.32 14.52
CA GLN A 146 -17.10 29.10 15.13
C GLN A 146 -17.72 28.16 14.08
N GLU A 147 -18.40 28.69 13.04
CA GLU A 147 -18.90 27.89 11.92
C GLU A 147 -17.80 27.18 11.12
N LEU A 148 -16.59 27.75 11.04
CA LEU A 148 -15.45 27.10 10.41
C LEU A 148 -14.89 25.99 11.29
N ALA A 149 -14.76 26.23 12.60
CA ALA A 149 -14.34 25.23 13.58
C ALA A 149 -15.30 24.03 13.63
N ASP A 150 -16.61 24.30 13.77
CA ASP A 150 -17.68 23.28 13.90
C ASP A 150 -17.82 22.38 12.66
N ARG A 151 -17.39 22.85 11.48
CA ARG A 151 -17.49 22.08 10.22
C ARG A 151 -16.25 21.27 9.87
N LEU A 152 -15.11 21.48 10.53
CA LEU A 152 -13.85 20.83 10.15
C LEU A 152 -13.91 19.31 10.30
N GLU A 153 -14.18 18.82 11.51
CA GLU A 153 -14.00 17.40 11.86
C GLU A 153 -14.92 16.49 11.04
N THR A 154 -16.23 16.77 11.05
CA THR A 154 -17.25 16.02 10.30
C THR A 154 -16.96 15.95 8.80
N ARG A 155 -16.42 17.04 8.24
CA ARG A 155 -16.03 17.10 6.83
C ARG A 155 -14.79 16.25 6.57
N LEU A 156 -13.72 16.47 7.34
CA LEU A 156 -12.44 15.77 7.16
C LEU A 156 -12.60 14.25 7.31
N LEU A 157 -13.40 13.80 8.28
CA LEU A 157 -13.81 12.39 8.44
C LEU A 157 -14.45 11.81 7.17
N ARG A 158 -15.45 12.50 6.60
CA ARG A 158 -16.12 12.08 5.37
C ARG A 158 -15.15 12.03 4.19
N GLU A 159 -14.38 13.10 3.99
CA GLU A 159 -13.50 13.33 2.84
C GLU A 159 -12.21 12.47 2.85
N THR A 160 -11.73 12.04 4.02
CA THR A 160 -10.41 11.37 4.15
C THR A 160 -10.41 10.12 5.03
N GLY A 161 -11.41 9.92 5.89
CA GLY A 161 -11.41 8.89 6.94
C GLY A 161 -10.67 9.31 8.22
N LEU A 162 -9.93 10.42 8.21
CA LEU A 162 -9.12 10.88 9.33
C LEU A 162 -9.95 11.48 10.47
N ASN A 163 -9.98 10.79 11.61
CA ASN A 163 -10.39 11.35 12.90
C ASN A 163 -9.23 12.18 13.48
N LEU A 164 -9.17 13.45 13.10
CA LEU A 164 -8.10 14.37 13.51
C LEU A 164 -8.11 14.59 15.03
N SER A 165 -9.28 14.67 15.65
CA SER A 165 -9.40 14.78 17.11
C SER A 165 -8.84 13.56 17.84
N SER A 166 -9.02 12.35 17.30
CA SER A 166 -8.41 11.11 17.82
C SER A 166 -6.88 11.13 17.64
N ARG A 167 -6.39 11.63 16.49
CA ARG A 167 -4.94 11.81 16.25
C ARG A 167 -4.30 12.81 17.23
N LEU A 168 -4.97 13.91 17.56
CA LEU A 168 -4.49 14.86 18.58
C LEU A 168 -4.52 14.24 19.99
N LEU A 169 -5.60 13.57 20.36
CA LEU A 169 -5.71 12.85 21.64
C LEU A 169 -4.57 11.86 21.83
N LEU A 170 -4.25 11.07 20.79
CA LEU A 170 -3.11 10.15 20.78
C LEU A 170 -1.80 10.90 21.06
N SER A 171 -1.55 12.00 20.35
CA SER A 171 -0.35 12.82 20.54
C SER A 171 -0.24 13.36 21.98
N VAL A 172 -1.35 13.78 22.59
CA VAL A 172 -1.38 14.25 23.99
C VAL A 172 -1.13 13.11 24.98
N LEU A 173 -1.93 12.03 24.90
CA LEU A 173 -1.93 10.97 25.90
C LEU A 173 -0.71 10.04 25.81
N ASN A 174 -0.13 9.86 24.61
CA ASN A 174 1.16 9.18 24.42
C ASN A 174 2.36 10.15 24.51
N GLN A 175 2.13 11.43 24.79
CA GLN A 175 3.17 12.46 24.98
C GLN A 175 4.14 12.61 23.78
N GLU A 176 3.62 12.48 22.55
CA GLU A 176 4.43 12.51 21.33
C GLU A 176 5.11 13.87 21.11
N LYS A 177 6.39 13.84 20.72
CA LYS A 177 7.19 15.02 20.42
C LYS A 177 8.05 14.78 19.15
N PRO A 178 8.12 15.74 18.22
CA PRO A 178 7.23 16.90 18.09
C PRO A 178 5.76 16.49 17.87
N GLY A 179 4.82 17.38 18.19
CA GLY A 179 3.38 17.15 18.01
C GLY A 179 2.94 17.24 16.55
N VAL A 180 1.63 17.11 16.33
CA VAL A 180 0.99 17.19 15.01
C VAL A 180 0.59 18.63 14.70
N PHE A 181 0.63 19.01 13.43
CA PHE A 181 0.07 20.25 12.91
C PHE A 181 -0.83 19.97 11.71
N PHE A 182 -2.03 20.52 11.70
CA PHE A 182 -2.96 20.51 10.57
C PHE A 182 -3.51 21.91 10.32
N ALA A 183 -3.68 22.29 9.06
CA ALA A 183 -4.38 23.50 8.65
C ALA A 183 -5.24 23.25 7.40
N GLU A 184 -6.53 23.60 7.47
CA GLU A 184 -7.40 23.78 6.29
C GLU A 184 -7.40 25.27 5.91
N PHE A 185 -7.19 25.61 4.64
CA PHE A 185 -7.19 26.96 4.11
C PHE A 185 -8.34 27.14 3.12
N ASP A 186 -8.99 28.31 3.11
CA ASP A 186 -10.08 28.60 2.17
C ASP A 186 -10.20 30.11 1.83
N GLY A 187 -11.00 30.41 0.81
CA GLY A 187 -11.39 31.76 0.44
C GLY A 187 -10.31 32.56 -0.29
N GLY A 188 -9.41 31.89 -1.01
CA GLY A 188 -8.41 32.52 -1.87
C GLY A 188 -8.19 31.76 -3.19
N ASN A 189 -7.06 31.97 -3.85
CA ASN A 189 -6.87 31.68 -5.28
C ASN A 189 -6.85 30.18 -5.68
N ARG A 190 -6.76 29.24 -4.72
CA ARG A 190 -6.81 27.78 -4.98
C ARG A 190 -8.10 27.09 -4.50
N GLY A 191 -9.06 27.86 -4.00
CA GLY A 191 -10.21 27.32 -3.24
C GLY A 191 -9.75 26.64 -1.95
N ARG A 192 -10.57 25.72 -1.42
CA ARG A 192 -10.26 24.99 -0.18
C ARG A 192 -9.20 23.92 -0.39
N PHE A 193 -8.18 23.87 0.45
CA PHE A 193 -7.16 22.81 0.49
C PHE A 193 -6.59 22.67 1.90
N SER A 194 -5.89 21.57 2.17
CA SER A 194 -5.39 21.23 3.50
C SER A 194 -3.91 20.89 3.50
N ALA A 195 -3.24 21.20 4.60
CA ALA A 195 -1.88 20.78 4.89
C ALA A 195 -1.82 20.05 6.23
N LEU A 196 -1.08 18.94 6.25
CA LEU A 196 -0.85 18.11 7.44
C LEU A 196 0.65 17.90 7.60
N LEU A 197 1.14 17.99 8.83
CA LEU A 197 2.48 17.60 9.28
C LEU A 197 2.31 16.69 10.50
N ASP A 198 2.56 15.40 10.32
CA ASP A 198 2.54 14.37 11.36
C ASP A 198 3.93 13.70 11.39
N PRO A 199 4.83 14.12 12.29
CA PRO A 199 6.20 13.60 12.38
C PRO A 199 6.28 12.09 12.64
N GLN A 200 5.24 11.51 13.26
CA GLN A 200 5.10 10.08 13.51
C GLN A 200 4.38 9.34 12.38
N THR A 201 4.04 10.03 11.27
CA THR A 201 3.46 9.50 10.02
C THR A 201 2.11 8.78 10.13
N ARG A 202 1.49 8.76 11.31
CA ARG A 202 0.32 7.91 11.60
C ARG A 202 -0.87 8.22 10.70
N ALA A 203 -1.20 9.50 10.58
CA ALA A 203 -2.29 9.96 9.72
C ALA A 203 -1.95 9.78 8.23
N LEU A 204 -0.69 9.96 7.83
CA LEU A 204 -0.23 9.74 6.45
C LEU A 204 -0.40 8.26 6.04
N GLY A 205 0.09 7.33 6.86
CA GLY A 205 -0.06 5.89 6.62
C GLY A 205 -1.51 5.43 6.67
N GLY A 206 -2.28 5.88 7.67
CA GLY A 206 -3.63 5.37 7.94
C GLY A 206 -4.77 5.98 7.12
N ALA A 207 -4.67 7.25 6.67
CA ALA A 207 -5.74 7.94 5.92
C ALA A 207 -5.34 8.32 4.49
N PHE A 208 -4.05 8.34 4.17
CA PHE A 208 -3.55 8.67 2.82
C PHE A 208 -2.75 7.53 2.18
N THR A 209 -2.56 6.39 2.87
CA THR A 209 -1.70 5.26 2.43
C THR A 209 -0.26 5.67 2.10
N LEU A 210 0.21 6.78 2.68
CA LEU A 210 1.54 7.34 2.52
C LEU A 210 2.45 6.87 3.67
N ASN A 211 3.19 5.80 3.43
CA ASN A 211 4.05 5.16 4.43
C ASN A 211 5.55 5.18 4.08
N GLY A 212 5.96 5.90 3.03
CA GLY A 212 7.35 5.99 2.55
C GLY A 212 8.29 6.80 3.44
N GLY A 213 7.81 7.25 4.60
CA GLY A 213 8.52 8.12 5.54
C GLY A 213 8.14 9.60 5.41
N GLU A 214 7.18 9.94 4.54
CA GLU A 214 6.64 11.30 4.45
C GLU A 214 6.10 11.78 5.80
N LYS A 215 6.49 12.99 6.18
CA LYS A 215 6.08 13.68 7.41
C LYS A 215 4.97 14.67 7.16
N GLY A 216 4.91 15.23 5.96
CA GLY A 216 3.90 16.20 5.58
C GLY A 216 3.30 15.97 4.21
N VAL A 217 2.07 16.45 4.06
CA VAL A 217 1.27 16.36 2.83
C VAL A 217 0.45 17.64 2.66
N ILE A 218 0.40 18.15 1.43
CA ILE A 218 -0.56 19.20 1.03
C ILE A 218 -1.47 18.61 -0.04
N PHE A 219 -2.77 18.67 0.21
CA PHE A 219 -3.77 18.00 -0.60
C PHE A 219 -5.06 18.81 -0.76
N GLN A 220 -5.83 18.49 -1.80
CA GLN A 220 -7.18 19.01 -2.01
C GLN A 220 -8.14 17.84 -2.25
N TYR A 221 -9.16 17.71 -1.41
CA TYR A 221 -10.26 16.78 -1.64
C TYR A 221 -11.12 17.23 -2.84
N LYS A 222 -11.57 16.27 -3.65
CA LYS A 222 -12.58 16.47 -4.72
C LYS A 222 -13.58 15.32 -4.75
N GLY A 223 -14.87 15.66 -4.62
CA GLY A 223 -15.94 14.67 -4.46
C GLY A 223 -16.30 13.89 -5.71
N GLU A 224 -15.96 14.34 -6.91
CA GLU A 224 -16.28 13.64 -8.17
C GLU A 224 -15.63 12.24 -8.26
N LEU A 225 -14.53 12.03 -7.53
CA LEU A 225 -13.78 10.77 -7.46
C LEU A 225 -13.59 10.28 -6.03
N TYR A 226 -14.28 10.88 -5.06
CA TYR A 226 -14.29 10.45 -3.65
C TYR A 226 -12.87 10.32 -3.05
N GLY A 227 -11.97 11.24 -3.41
CA GLY A 227 -10.53 11.11 -3.14
C GLY A 227 -9.79 12.45 -3.01
N ASN A 228 -8.48 12.33 -2.76
CA ASN A 228 -7.60 13.45 -2.42
C ASN A 228 -6.51 13.65 -3.49
N ASP A 229 -6.51 14.81 -4.15
CA ASP A 229 -5.39 15.25 -4.97
C ASP A 229 -4.22 15.61 -4.05
N ILE A 230 -3.23 14.71 -3.92
CA ILE A 230 -1.99 14.99 -3.21
C ILE A 230 -1.09 15.84 -4.11
N TRP A 231 -1.11 17.16 -3.91
CA TRP A 231 -0.26 18.08 -4.66
C TRP A 231 1.22 17.85 -4.37
N MET A 232 1.54 17.60 -3.10
CA MET A 232 2.90 17.36 -2.61
C MET A 232 2.87 16.50 -1.35
N ALA A 233 3.75 15.51 -1.26
CA ALA A 233 4.07 14.81 -0.01
C ALA A 233 5.60 14.80 0.20
N PHE A 234 6.06 14.95 1.44
CA PHE A 234 7.46 15.24 1.72
C PHE A 234 7.98 14.61 3.01
N TYR A 235 9.23 14.15 2.99
CA TYR A 235 10.02 13.86 4.20
C TYR A 235 10.29 15.16 4.96
N GLY A 236 10.51 15.08 6.27
CA GLY A 236 10.86 16.26 7.06
C GLY A 236 12.21 16.81 6.62
N GLN A 237 12.44 18.11 6.82
CA GLN A 237 13.70 18.74 6.42
C GLN A 237 14.92 18.08 7.06
N GLN A 238 14.81 17.63 8.33
CA GLN A 238 15.87 16.88 9.01
C GLN A 238 16.16 15.51 8.38
N ASP A 239 15.15 14.84 7.80
CA ASP A 239 15.32 13.56 7.11
C ASP A 239 16.08 13.78 5.77
N PHE A 240 15.76 14.87 5.06
CA PHE A 240 16.50 15.30 3.87
C PHE A 240 17.95 15.71 4.19
N GLU A 241 18.18 16.47 5.25
CA GLU A 241 19.53 16.89 5.69
C GLU A 241 20.41 15.71 6.10
N ARG A 242 19.81 14.62 6.61
CA ARG A 242 20.50 13.37 6.95
C ARG A 242 20.63 12.39 5.77
N GLY A 243 19.84 12.58 4.71
CA GLY A 243 19.71 11.63 3.60
C GLY A 243 19.05 10.30 3.99
N ILE A 244 18.30 10.25 5.10
CA ILE A 244 17.66 9.04 5.63
C ILE A 244 16.26 9.39 6.13
N ALA A 245 15.24 8.71 5.61
CA ALA A 245 13.85 8.86 6.05
C ALA A 245 13.41 7.70 6.96
N SER A 246 12.66 8.01 8.02
CA SER A 246 12.03 7.01 8.88
C SER A 246 10.61 6.71 8.42
N TYR A 247 10.41 5.52 7.85
CA TYR A 247 9.13 4.92 7.47
C TYR A 247 8.16 4.78 8.65
N SER A 248 6.88 4.46 8.37
CA SER A 248 5.82 4.50 9.38
C SER A 248 5.91 3.45 10.48
N ASP A 249 6.45 2.27 10.17
CA ASP A 249 6.66 1.17 11.11
C ASP A 249 7.63 1.52 12.24
N ALA A 250 8.57 2.46 12.00
CA ALA A 250 9.43 3.01 13.04
C ALA A 250 8.67 3.76 14.15
N PHE A 251 7.37 4.04 13.94
CA PHE A 251 6.48 4.68 14.89
C PHE A 251 5.36 3.76 15.39
N ASP A 252 5.29 2.49 14.97
CA ASP A 252 4.30 1.55 15.48
C ASP A 252 4.38 1.46 17.02
N LEU A 253 3.23 1.34 17.67
CA LEU A 253 3.09 1.40 19.13
C LEU A 253 3.00 0.01 19.77
N VAL A 254 2.40 -0.95 19.05
CA VAL A 254 2.24 -2.34 19.50
C VAL A 254 2.55 -3.33 18.38
N SER A 255 3.11 -4.48 18.73
CA SER A 255 3.10 -5.67 17.87
C SER A 255 1.94 -6.59 18.27
N ILE A 256 1.35 -7.29 17.28
CA ILE A 256 0.24 -8.22 17.48
C ILE A 256 0.63 -9.58 16.87
N PRO A 257 1.49 -10.38 17.53
CA PRO A 257 2.03 -11.61 16.94
C PRO A 257 0.96 -12.68 16.69
N ASN A 258 -0.15 -12.68 17.43
CA ASN A 258 -1.18 -13.71 17.39
C ASN A 258 -2.59 -13.09 17.40
N TYR A 259 -3.44 -13.56 16.50
CA TYR A 259 -4.88 -13.31 16.46
C TYR A 259 -5.64 -14.60 16.73
N ARG A 260 -6.62 -14.56 17.64
CA ARG A 260 -7.68 -15.58 17.70
C ARG A 260 -9.01 -14.92 17.41
N MET A 261 -9.71 -15.40 16.38
CA MET A 261 -10.96 -14.80 15.89
C MET A 261 -12.06 -15.85 15.79
N SER A 262 -13.24 -15.53 16.34
CA SER A 262 -14.48 -16.25 16.07
C SER A 262 -15.34 -15.36 15.18
N ILE A 263 -15.61 -15.80 13.96
CA ILE A 263 -16.32 -15.06 12.92
C ILE A 263 -17.70 -15.71 12.73
N ASP A 264 -18.76 -14.92 12.85
CA ASP A 264 -20.13 -15.36 12.65
C ASP A 264 -20.64 -14.90 11.28
N LEU A 265 -20.82 -15.89 10.41
CA LEU A 265 -21.27 -15.83 9.02
C LEU A 265 -22.57 -16.63 8.86
N ARG A 266 -23.41 -16.75 9.90
CA ARG A 266 -24.72 -17.43 9.82
C ARG A 266 -25.71 -16.72 8.89
N ASP A 267 -25.52 -15.42 8.67
CA ASP A 267 -26.26 -14.60 7.71
C ASP A 267 -25.28 -13.67 6.96
N PRO A 268 -24.44 -14.22 6.06
CA PRO A 268 -23.36 -13.47 5.42
C PRO A 268 -23.87 -12.50 4.33
N GLY A 269 -25.16 -12.59 3.98
CA GLY A 269 -25.83 -11.65 3.08
C GLY A 269 -26.13 -10.31 3.74
N ALA A 270 -26.29 -10.26 5.06
CA ALA A 270 -26.63 -9.03 5.80
C ALA A 270 -25.64 -8.67 6.91
N TRP A 271 -24.83 -9.61 7.43
CA TRP A 271 -23.97 -9.37 8.59
C TRP A 271 -22.61 -10.07 8.52
N LEU A 272 -21.57 -9.30 8.85
CA LEU A 272 -20.29 -9.81 9.30
C LEU A 272 -20.15 -9.48 10.78
N ARG A 273 -20.04 -10.49 11.66
CA ARG A 273 -19.74 -10.29 13.08
C ARG A 273 -18.51 -11.06 13.49
N MET A 274 -17.78 -10.55 14.47
CA MET A 274 -16.63 -11.25 15.03
C MET A 274 -16.40 -10.95 16.51
N THR A 275 -15.76 -11.89 17.18
CA THR A 275 -15.02 -11.67 18.42
C THR A 275 -13.54 -11.90 18.13
N ALA A 276 -12.71 -10.88 18.32
CA ALA A 276 -11.27 -10.94 18.10
C ALA A 276 -10.51 -10.77 19.41
N ASN A 277 -9.66 -11.73 19.75
CA ASN A 277 -8.73 -11.66 20.88
C ASN A 277 -7.33 -11.36 20.34
N LEU A 278 -6.79 -10.21 20.74
CA LEU A 278 -5.52 -9.66 20.30
C LEU A 278 -4.52 -9.71 21.45
N GLN A 279 -3.43 -10.46 21.27
CA GLN A 279 -2.29 -10.39 22.19
C GLN A 279 -1.38 -9.24 21.75
N LEU A 280 -1.55 -8.07 22.37
CA LEU A 280 -0.72 -6.89 22.10
C LEU A 280 0.58 -6.96 22.89
N THR A 281 1.68 -6.45 22.34
CA THR A 281 2.90 -6.13 23.10
C THR A 281 3.40 -4.75 22.71
N ALA A 282 3.56 -3.85 23.68
CA ALA A 282 4.02 -2.50 23.43
C ALA A 282 5.48 -2.47 22.96
N ILE A 283 5.76 -1.75 21.87
CA ILE A 283 7.12 -1.58 21.32
C ILE A 283 7.68 -0.16 21.52
N ALA A 284 6.83 0.75 21.99
CA ALA A 284 7.17 2.07 22.54
C ALA A 284 6.83 2.15 24.04
N ASP A 285 7.31 3.19 24.71
CA ASP A 285 6.98 3.50 26.10
C ASP A 285 5.79 4.46 26.21
N GLY A 286 5.03 4.38 27.30
CA GLY A 286 3.92 5.30 27.57
C GLY A 286 2.69 5.13 26.67
N VAL A 287 2.50 3.95 26.07
CA VAL A 287 1.41 3.69 25.12
C VAL A 287 0.06 3.69 25.85
N LYS A 288 -0.70 4.77 25.71
CA LYS A 288 -2.00 4.99 26.35
C LYS A 288 -3.16 4.91 25.34
N VAL A 289 -2.93 5.37 24.11
CA VAL A 289 -3.86 5.33 22.97
C VAL A 289 -3.23 4.52 21.85
N ILE A 290 -3.95 3.53 21.32
CA ILE A 290 -3.52 2.68 20.21
C ILE A 290 -4.48 2.91 19.02
N PRO A 291 -4.01 3.44 17.89
CA PRO A 291 -4.79 3.52 16.66
C PRO A 291 -4.81 2.14 16.00
N MET A 292 -5.97 1.73 15.52
CA MET A 292 -6.21 0.44 14.89
C MET A 292 -6.77 0.66 13.48
N MET A 293 -6.20 -0.01 12.49
CA MET A 293 -6.74 -0.03 11.11
C MET A 293 -7.94 -0.97 11.04
N LEU A 294 -9.00 -0.52 10.39
CA LEU A 294 -10.26 -1.22 10.14
C LEU A 294 -10.99 -0.46 9.03
N ASN A 295 -11.71 -1.12 8.13
CA ASN A 295 -12.49 -0.47 7.05
C ASN A 295 -11.65 0.40 6.08
N ASP A 296 -10.34 0.21 6.04
CA ASP A 296 -9.45 0.81 5.03
C ASP A 296 -9.82 0.28 3.63
N GLY A 297 -9.70 1.14 2.63
CA GLY A 297 -10.20 0.91 1.27
C GLY A 297 -11.72 1.07 1.09
N LEU A 298 -12.53 1.26 2.14
CA LEU A 298 -13.97 1.57 1.95
C LEU A 298 -14.15 3.01 1.43
N SER A 299 -14.87 3.11 0.31
CA SER A 299 -15.10 4.38 -0.40
C SER A 299 -16.06 5.32 0.33
N GLU A 300 -16.01 6.60 -0.03
CA GLU A 300 -17.09 7.54 0.28
C GLU A 300 -18.32 7.31 -0.64
N ALA A 301 -18.07 6.81 -1.85
CA ALA A 301 -19.11 6.42 -2.81
C ALA A 301 -20.13 5.46 -2.17
N ASP A 302 -21.40 5.59 -2.54
CA ASP A 302 -22.53 4.84 -1.98
C ASP A 302 -22.62 4.83 -0.44
N ASN A 303 -21.92 5.76 0.22
CA ASN A 303 -21.71 5.79 1.66
C ASN A 303 -21.10 4.50 2.23
N GLU A 304 -20.25 3.78 1.48
CA GLU A 304 -19.70 2.48 1.89
C GLU A 304 -19.04 2.54 3.27
N ARG A 305 -18.10 3.47 3.46
CA ARG A 305 -17.39 3.65 4.74
C ARG A 305 -18.31 3.99 5.91
N LYS A 306 -19.42 4.70 5.66
CA LYS A 306 -20.41 5.03 6.71
C LYS A 306 -21.26 3.82 7.07
N ASN A 307 -21.90 3.21 6.06
CA ASN A 307 -23.03 2.30 6.23
C ASN A 307 -22.62 0.82 6.22
N LYS A 308 -21.52 0.48 5.55
CA LYS A 308 -21.05 -0.91 5.32
C LYS A 308 -19.74 -1.22 6.06
N GLY A 309 -19.21 -0.28 6.84
CA GLY A 309 -18.02 -0.48 7.68
C GLY A 309 -18.35 -1.21 8.99
N LEU A 310 -17.38 -1.99 9.48
CA LEU A 310 -17.42 -2.66 10.78
C LEU A 310 -17.32 -1.65 11.93
N ARG A 311 -18.11 -1.89 12.97
CA ARG A 311 -18.17 -1.13 14.22
C ARG A 311 -17.70 -1.98 15.38
N VAL A 312 -16.93 -1.36 16.29
CA VAL A 312 -16.57 -1.99 17.56
C VAL A 312 -17.73 -1.83 18.54
N LEU A 313 -18.35 -2.93 18.94
CA LEU A 313 -19.44 -2.96 19.92
C LEU A 313 -18.92 -2.90 21.36
N SER A 314 -17.81 -3.60 21.62
CA SER A 314 -17.15 -3.61 22.92
C SER A 314 -15.65 -3.88 22.77
N ALA A 315 -14.88 -3.33 23.70
CA ALA A 315 -13.47 -3.64 23.88
C ALA A 315 -13.21 -3.80 25.39
N GLN A 316 -12.48 -4.85 25.76
CA GLN A 316 -12.17 -5.13 27.16
C GLN A 316 -10.80 -5.79 27.30
N MET A 317 -10.17 -5.56 28.44
CA MET A 317 -9.02 -6.32 28.91
C MET A 317 -9.47 -7.76 29.27
N LYS A 318 -8.53 -8.69 29.33
CA LYS A 318 -8.76 -10.09 29.73
C LYS A 318 -9.36 -10.28 31.13
N ASP A 319 -9.18 -9.32 32.05
CA ASP A 319 -9.82 -9.33 33.36
C ASP A 319 -11.28 -8.83 33.35
N GLY A 320 -11.79 -8.44 32.18
CA GLY A 320 -13.13 -7.86 31.99
C GLY A 320 -13.19 -6.34 32.09
N SER A 321 -12.08 -5.65 32.41
CA SER A 321 -12.06 -4.18 32.48
C SER A 321 -12.36 -3.56 31.12
N PRO A 322 -13.33 -2.63 31.00
CA PRO A 322 -13.66 -2.03 29.71
C PRO A 322 -12.53 -1.13 29.21
N ILE A 323 -12.29 -1.16 27.90
CA ILE A 323 -11.38 -0.27 27.18
C ILE A 323 -12.25 0.71 26.38
N PRO A 324 -12.25 2.02 26.70
CA PRO A 324 -12.92 3.00 25.86
C PRO A 324 -12.43 2.96 24.41
N VAL A 325 -13.39 2.99 23.48
CA VAL A 325 -13.14 3.01 22.03
C VAL A 325 -13.60 4.34 21.47
N ILE A 326 -12.79 4.94 20.61
CA ILE A 326 -13.15 6.09 19.79
C ILE A 326 -13.30 5.61 18.36
N GLN A 327 -14.51 5.70 17.82
CA GLN A 327 -14.79 5.37 16.42
C GLN A 327 -15.97 6.22 15.92
N GLU A 328 -15.72 7.10 14.96
CA GLU A 328 -16.71 8.03 14.42
C GLU A 328 -17.41 7.50 13.15
N GLU A 329 -18.55 8.12 12.79
CA GLU A 329 -19.06 7.95 11.43
C GLU A 329 -18.01 8.39 10.40
N TRP A 330 -17.88 7.65 9.30
CA TRP A 330 -16.85 7.83 8.27
C TRP A 330 -15.38 7.64 8.70
N GLU A 331 -15.06 7.25 9.93
CA GLU A 331 -13.67 6.96 10.30
C GLU A 331 -13.14 5.68 9.61
N THR A 332 -11.93 5.75 9.05
CA THR A 332 -11.13 4.57 8.72
C THR A 332 -10.31 4.19 9.95
N GLY A 333 -10.64 3.05 10.55
CA GLY A 333 -10.04 2.59 11.80
C GLY A 333 -10.89 2.89 13.05
N PHE A 334 -10.20 2.93 14.19
CA PHE A 334 -10.67 3.36 15.50
C PHE A 334 -9.46 3.54 16.43
N ALA A 335 -9.64 4.11 17.61
CA ALA A 335 -8.62 4.14 18.67
C ALA A 335 -9.07 3.45 19.95
N LEU A 336 -8.20 2.60 20.51
CA LEU A 336 -8.33 2.04 21.85
C LEU A 336 -7.65 2.97 22.86
N VAL A 337 -8.34 3.32 23.95
CA VAL A 337 -7.74 4.11 25.04
C VAL A 337 -7.61 3.25 26.29
N LEU A 338 -6.39 2.79 26.56
CA LEU A 338 -6.13 1.81 27.61
C LEU A 338 -6.38 2.36 29.02
N PRO A 339 -6.81 1.55 30.01
CA PRO A 339 -7.01 2.00 31.39
C PRO A 339 -5.69 2.43 32.05
N GLY A 340 -4.58 1.75 31.78
CA GLY A 340 -3.21 2.16 32.12
C GLY A 340 -2.35 2.34 30.86
N ALA A 341 -1.27 3.11 30.95
CA ALA A 341 -0.29 3.18 29.85
C ALA A 341 0.63 1.96 29.90
N LEU A 342 0.95 1.37 28.74
CA LEU A 342 1.92 0.28 28.63
C LEU A 342 3.33 0.83 28.41
N MET A 343 4.30 0.18 29.06
CA MET A 343 5.74 0.39 28.81
C MET A 343 6.25 -0.64 27.80
N LYS A 344 7.37 -0.34 27.14
CA LYS A 344 7.96 -1.20 26.13
C LYS A 344 8.23 -2.61 26.67
N GLY A 345 7.79 -3.62 25.91
CA GLY A 345 7.86 -5.03 26.27
C GLY A 345 6.72 -5.53 27.16
N GLN A 346 5.82 -4.66 27.65
CA GLN A 346 4.62 -5.11 28.35
C GLN A 346 3.56 -5.60 27.36
N SER A 347 2.90 -6.70 27.70
CA SER A 347 1.82 -7.28 26.91
C SER A 347 0.45 -7.00 27.51
N ALA A 348 -0.57 -6.90 26.66
CA ALA A 348 -1.97 -6.78 27.03
C ALA A 348 -2.85 -7.66 26.13
N ASP A 349 -3.68 -8.50 26.74
CA ASP A 349 -4.69 -9.28 26.03
C ASP A 349 -5.97 -8.44 25.91
N VAL A 350 -6.35 -8.10 24.68
CA VAL A 350 -7.52 -7.26 24.34
C VAL A 350 -8.57 -8.09 23.60
N LEU A 351 -9.77 -8.17 24.17
CA LEU A 351 -10.94 -8.78 23.53
C LEU A 351 -11.80 -7.69 22.90
N LEU A 352 -12.09 -7.83 21.61
CA LEU A 352 -12.95 -6.94 20.84
C LEU A 352 -14.16 -7.72 20.32
N GLN A 353 -15.34 -7.09 20.35
CA GLN A 353 -16.52 -7.55 19.61
C GLN A 353 -16.83 -6.53 18.52
N LEU A 354 -17.03 -7.00 17.30
CA LEU A 354 -17.34 -6.16 16.15
C LEU A 354 -18.52 -6.71 15.36
N GLU A 355 -19.32 -5.81 14.79
CA GLU A 355 -20.29 -6.16 13.75
C GLU A 355 -20.34 -5.12 12.64
N GLY A 356 -20.81 -5.54 11.48
CA GLY A 356 -21.00 -4.67 10.34
C GLY A 356 -22.14 -5.20 9.48
N LYS A 357 -23.12 -4.35 9.23
CA LYS A 357 -24.24 -4.67 8.36
C LYS A 357 -23.83 -4.43 6.92
N ASP A 358 -24.19 -5.37 6.04
CA ASP A 358 -23.90 -5.33 4.60
C ASP A 358 -22.38 -5.19 4.30
N SER A 359 -21.51 -5.52 5.28
CA SER A 359 -20.04 -5.39 5.23
C SER A 359 -19.31 -6.42 4.36
N MET A 360 -20.09 -7.29 3.72
CA MET A 360 -19.61 -8.21 2.69
C MET A 360 -20.17 -7.76 1.33
N TRP A 361 -19.36 -7.92 0.29
CA TRP A 361 -19.92 -8.02 -1.06
C TRP A 361 -20.78 -9.28 -1.15
N SER A 362 -21.85 -9.23 -1.94
CA SER A 362 -22.84 -10.30 -2.05
C SER A 362 -23.25 -10.42 -3.51
N TRP A 363 -22.81 -11.49 -4.17
CA TRP A 363 -23.14 -11.78 -5.57
C TRP A 363 -24.13 -12.94 -5.67
N ASN A 364 -25.15 -12.76 -6.53
CA ASN A 364 -26.29 -13.67 -6.70
C ASN A 364 -26.92 -14.15 -5.37
N VAL A 365 -26.81 -13.33 -4.31
CA VAL A 365 -27.24 -13.58 -2.91
C VAL A 365 -26.65 -14.87 -2.31
N ARG A 366 -25.51 -15.36 -2.84
CA ARG A 366 -24.92 -16.66 -2.47
C ARG A 366 -23.41 -16.65 -2.24
N PHE A 367 -22.68 -15.68 -2.81
CA PHE A 367 -21.23 -15.59 -2.69
C PHE A 367 -20.84 -14.33 -1.93
N HIS A 368 -20.12 -14.49 -0.82
CA HIS A 368 -19.82 -13.40 0.09
C HIS A 368 -18.34 -13.28 0.40
N TYR A 369 -17.82 -12.05 0.30
CA TYR A 369 -16.41 -11.70 0.49
C TYR A 369 -16.36 -10.40 1.31
N PRO A 370 -15.39 -10.21 2.22
CA PRO A 370 -15.26 -8.94 2.95
C PRO A 370 -15.06 -7.76 1.99
N ARG A 371 -15.75 -6.62 2.24
CA ARG A 371 -15.60 -5.43 1.37
C ARG A 371 -14.19 -4.85 1.35
N SER A 372 -13.52 -4.87 2.51
CA SER A 372 -12.08 -4.61 2.61
C SER A 372 -11.36 -5.93 2.76
N THR A 373 -10.68 -6.40 1.71
CA THR A 373 -10.04 -7.74 1.72
C THR A 373 -8.84 -7.82 2.67
N THR A 374 -8.27 -6.67 3.08
CA THR A 374 -7.07 -6.59 3.95
C THR A 374 -7.31 -5.94 5.31
N SER A 375 -8.47 -5.31 5.57
CA SER A 375 -8.77 -4.66 6.85
C SER A 375 -10.21 -4.85 7.35
N TRP A 376 -10.83 -5.98 6.97
CA TRP A 376 -12.08 -6.48 7.57
C TRP A 376 -11.92 -6.93 9.04
N TYR A 377 -10.73 -6.81 9.62
CA TYR A 377 -10.45 -7.08 11.03
C TYR A 377 -9.48 -6.03 11.57
N PRO A 378 -9.45 -5.78 12.91
CA PRO A 378 -8.56 -4.79 13.50
C PRO A 378 -7.08 -5.13 13.28
N ARG A 379 -6.27 -4.17 12.81
CA ARG A 379 -4.80 -4.35 12.63
C ARG A 379 -3.99 -3.19 13.21
N HIS A 380 -2.70 -3.41 13.44
CA HIS A 380 -1.72 -2.36 13.75
C HIS A 380 -0.42 -2.60 12.97
N GLY A 381 0.16 -1.52 12.43
CA GLY A 381 1.29 -1.56 11.49
C GLY A 381 0.90 -2.06 10.09
N TYR A 382 1.56 -1.52 9.06
CA TYR A 382 1.14 -1.63 7.66
C TYR A 382 1.15 -3.08 7.11
N LEU A 383 2.32 -3.73 7.17
CA LEU A 383 2.57 -5.12 6.74
C LEU A 383 3.07 -6.01 7.90
N SER A 384 2.60 -5.72 9.12
CA SER A 384 2.89 -6.53 10.31
C SER A 384 2.50 -7.98 10.11
N ARG A 385 3.46 -8.90 10.27
CA ARG A 385 3.24 -10.34 10.09
C ARG A 385 2.77 -11.00 11.37
N SER A 386 1.69 -11.76 11.29
CA SER A 386 1.01 -12.34 12.46
C SER A 386 0.54 -13.77 12.20
N ARG A 387 0.33 -14.55 13.25
CA ARG A 387 -0.31 -15.87 13.21
C ARG A 387 -1.80 -15.75 13.49
N TYR A 388 -2.61 -16.65 12.93
CA TYR A 388 -4.07 -16.56 13.01
C TYR A 388 -4.70 -17.91 13.37
N ASP A 389 -5.64 -17.88 14.31
CA ASP A 389 -6.53 -18.99 14.71
C ASP A 389 -7.97 -18.52 14.46
N MET A 390 -8.56 -18.95 13.35
CA MET A 390 -9.81 -18.40 12.81
C MET A 390 -10.91 -19.46 12.77
N THR A 391 -11.96 -19.25 13.56
CA THR A 391 -13.13 -20.13 13.63
C THR A 391 -14.32 -19.45 12.98
N TYR A 392 -14.86 -20.04 11.91
CA TYR A 392 -16.00 -19.51 11.18
C TYR A 392 -17.26 -20.31 11.46
N ARG A 393 -18.35 -19.64 11.86
CA ARG A 393 -19.69 -20.25 12.01
C ARG A 393 -20.57 -19.85 10.84
N HIS A 394 -21.10 -20.81 10.09
CA HIS A 394 -21.85 -20.56 8.85
C HIS A 394 -22.98 -21.58 8.64
N PRO A 395 -23.95 -21.36 7.73
CA PRO A 395 -24.96 -22.36 7.38
C PRO A 395 -24.34 -23.63 6.80
N LYS A 396 -24.94 -24.79 7.10
CA LYS A 396 -24.45 -26.12 6.65
C LYS A 396 -24.34 -26.30 5.13
N ASN A 397 -25.05 -25.50 4.34
CA ASN A 397 -25.02 -25.52 2.87
C ASN A 397 -23.95 -24.59 2.25
N LEU A 398 -23.26 -23.78 3.07
CA LEU A 398 -22.12 -22.96 2.62
C LEU A 398 -20.80 -23.59 3.08
N ARG A 399 -19.71 -23.20 2.43
CA ARG A 399 -18.33 -23.55 2.78
C ARG A 399 -17.49 -22.28 2.83
N VAL A 400 -16.48 -22.28 3.69
CA VAL A 400 -15.51 -21.19 3.81
C VAL A 400 -14.20 -21.62 3.16
N ALA A 401 -13.68 -20.80 2.25
CA ALA A 401 -12.28 -20.83 1.80
C ALA A 401 -11.53 -19.73 2.55
N SER A 402 -10.39 -20.03 3.17
CA SER A 402 -9.62 -19.05 3.95
C SER A 402 -8.12 -19.30 3.84
N VAL A 403 -7.34 -18.32 4.28
CA VAL A 403 -5.88 -18.40 4.41
C VAL A 403 -5.51 -19.40 5.52
N GLY A 404 -4.48 -20.21 5.27
CA GLY A 404 -3.94 -21.20 6.21
C GLY A 404 -4.46 -22.62 5.99
N HIS A 405 -4.38 -23.44 7.03
CA HIS A 405 -4.76 -24.85 7.02
C HIS A 405 -6.13 -25.04 7.68
N ARG A 406 -7.09 -25.65 6.97
CA ARG A 406 -8.34 -26.13 7.55
C ARG A 406 -8.08 -27.30 8.50
N VAL A 407 -8.20 -27.08 9.80
CA VAL A 407 -7.94 -28.10 10.85
C VAL A 407 -9.21 -28.76 11.37
N ARG A 408 -10.37 -28.10 11.24
CA ARG A 408 -11.68 -28.63 11.66
C ARG A 408 -12.78 -28.16 10.71
N GLU A 409 -13.76 -29.02 10.45
CA GLU A 409 -15.03 -28.68 9.80
C GLU A 409 -16.09 -29.66 10.31
N GLY A 410 -17.30 -29.18 10.62
CA GLY A 410 -18.44 -30.02 11.00
C GLY A 410 -19.57 -29.22 11.65
N ALA A 411 -20.60 -29.90 12.15
CA ALA A 411 -21.67 -29.26 12.91
C ALA A 411 -21.14 -28.53 14.16
N ALA A 412 -21.78 -27.41 14.51
CA ALA A 412 -21.53 -26.71 15.76
C ALA A 412 -22.12 -27.48 16.95
N GLU A 413 -21.54 -27.30 18.13
CA GLU A 413 -22.08 -27.93 19.35
C GLU A 413 -23.45 -27.31 19.68
N GLY A 414 -24.46 -28.17 19.82
CA GLY A 414 -25.85 -27.77 20.12
C GLY A 414 -26.67 -27.24 18.93
N ASP A 415 -26.10 -27.11 17.72
CA ASP A 415 -26.81 -26.62 16.53
C ASP A 415 -26.33 -27.34 15.27
N ALA A 416 -27.18 -28.22 14.71
CA ALA A 416 -26.86 -29.02 13.53
C ALA A 416 -27.01 -28.27 12.19
N GLU A 417 -27.68 -27.11 12.19
CA GLU A 417 -27.86 -26.28 10.99
C GLU A 417 -26.70 -25.30 10.79
N VAL A 418 -26.00 -24.96 11.89
CA VAL A 418 -24.76 -24.20 11.87
C VAL A 418 -23.57 -25.16 11.79
N TRP A 419 -22.68 -24.91 10.84
CA TRP A 419 -21.37 -25.54 10.77
C TRP A 419 -20.32 -24.61 11.36
N GLU A 420 -19.28 -25.20 11.93
CA GLU A 420 -18.07 -24.52 12.37
C GLU A 420 -16.86 -25.07 11.63
N THR A 421 -16.10 -24.18 11.00
CA THR A 421 -14.87 -24.49 10.27
C THR A 421 -13.72 -23.69 10.86
N GLN A 422 -12.65 -24.37 11.29
CA GLN A 422 -11.46 -23.74 11.86
C GLN A 422 -10.29 -23.77 10.87
N TRP A 423 -9.67 -22.61 10.67
CA TRP A 423 -8.48 -22.40 9.85
C TRP A 423 -7.36 -21.83 10.70
N VAL A 424 -6.16 -22.42 10.58
CA VAL A 424 -4.97 -22.01 11.33
C VAL A 424 -3.87 -21.58 10.38
N VAL A 425 -3.35 -20.38 10.59
CA VAL A 425 -2.22 -19.80 9.87
C VAL A 425 -1.01 -19.88 10.80
N GLU A 426 -0.26 -20.97 10.70
CA GLU A 426 0.89 -21.21 11.57
C GLU A 426 2.03 -20.25 11.30
N GLU A 427 2.45 -20.09 10.04
CA GLU A 427 3.52 -19.14 9.69
C GLU A 427 3.03 -17.69 9.74
N PRO A 428 3.80 -16.74 10.32
CA PRO A 428 3.37 -15.34 10.35
C PRO A 428 3.24 -14.74 8.95
N VAL A 429 2.08 -14.14 8.64
CA VAL A 429 1.77 -13.47 7.36
C VAL A 429 1.15 -12.08 7.56
N SER A 430 1.30 -11.22 6.55
CA SER A 430 0.87 -9.80 6.61
C SER A 430 -0.65 -9.60 6.53
N PHE A 431 -1.36 -10.51 5.85
CA PHE A 431 -2.80 -10.42 5.59
C PHE A 431 -3.48 -11.79 5.63
N VAL A 432 -4.77 -11.79 5.98
CA VAL A 432 -5.70 -12.92 5.84
C VAL A 432 -7.01 -12.41 5.25
N THR A 433 -7.65 -13.23 4.42
CA THR A 433 -9.00 -13.03 3.91
C THR A 433 -9.75 -14.37 3.90
N PHE A 434 -11.03 -14.33 3.54
CA PHE A 434 -11.83 -15.52 3.29
C PHE A 434 -12.92 -15.24 2.24
N ALA A 435 -13.47 -16.31 1.69
CA ALA A 435 -14.68 -16.33 0.89
C ALA A 435 -15.67 -17.32 1.50
N VAL A 436 -16.97 -17.03 1.45
CA VAL A 436 -18.03 -17.97 1.85
C VAL A 436 -19.12 -18.07 0.79
N GLY A 437 -19.50 -19.30 0.45
CA GLY A 437 -20.49 -19.57 -0.58
C GLY A 437 -20.79 -21.07 -0.73
N PRO A 438 -21.68 -21.46 -1.65
CA PRO A 438 -22.01 -22.86 -1.94
C PRO A 438 -20.90 -23.53 -2.77
N PHE A 439 -19.66 -23.53 -2.26
CA PHE A 439 -18.51 -24.05 -2.99
C PHE A 439 -18.45 -25.58 -3.01
N GLU A 440 -18.15 -26.15 -4.18
CA GLU A 440 -17.66 -27.53 -4.31
C GLU A 440 -16.12 -27.52 -4.15
N ARG A 441 -15.53 -28.61 -3.63
CA ARG A 441 -14.09 -28.68 -3.33
C ARG A 441 -13.41 -29.74 -4.18
N HIS A 442 -12.43 -29.30 -4.95
CA HIS A 442 -11.62 -30.15 -5.82
C HIS A 442 -10.20 -30.08 -5.28
N ALA A 443 -9.61 -31.21 -4.91
CA ALA A 443 -8.35 -31.24 -4.18
C ALA A 443 -7.42 -32.33 -4.67
N GLU A 444 -6.15 -31.96 -4.83
CA GLU A 444 -5.07 -32.84 -5.28
C GLU A 444 -3.82 -32.68 -4.41
N LYS A 445 -2.83 -33.54 -4.63
CA LYS A 445 -1.48 -33.39 -4.08
C LYS A 445 -0.48 -33.31 -5.21
N VAL A 446 0.30 -32.24 -5.23
CA VAL A 446 1.36 -32.02 -6.21
C VAL A 446 2.73 -32.23 -5.60
N LYS A 447 3.71 -32.62 -6.41
CA LYS A 447 5.08 -32.88 -5.93
C LYS A 447 6.04 -31.79 -6.39
N VAL A 448 6.48 -30.96 -5.44
CA VAL A 448 7.34 -29.78 -5.66
C VAL A 448 8.57 -29.89 -4.75
N ASP A 449 9.78 -29.81 -5.30
CA ASP A 449 11.06 -30.01 -4.58
C ASP A 449 11.07 -31.25 -3.65
N GLY A 450 10.45 -32.33 -4.10
CA GLY A 450 10.35 -33.59 -3.35
C GLY A 450 9.27 -33.62 -2.26
N LYS A 451 8.64 -32.49 -1.92
CA LYS A 451 7.54 -32.39 -0.96
C LYS A 451 6.19 -32.63 -1.65
N GLU A 452 5.24 -33.22 -0.93
CA GLU A 452 3.82 -33.19 -1.32
C GLU A 452 3.19 -31.88 -0.82
N ILE A 453 2.64 -31.08 -1.73
CA ILE A 453 1.88 -29.86 -1.42
C ILE A 453 0.42 -30.12 -1.80
N PRO A 454 -0.54 -30.03 -0.86
CA PRO A 454 -1.96 -30.05 -1.21
C PRO A 454 -2.35 -28.80 -1.99
N ILE A 455 -3.07 -28.98 -3.09
CA ILE A 455 -3.78 -27.92 -3.80
C ILE A 455 -5.29 -28.13 -3.69
N GLU A 456 -6.06 -27.06 -3.54
CA GLU A 456 -7.51 -27.13 -3.36
C GLU A 456 -8.21 -25.96 -4.06
N TYR A 457 -9.10 -26.24 -5.00
CA TYR A 457 -9.96 -25.25 -5.65
C TYR A 457 -11.39 -25.32 -5.10
N HIS A 458 -11.91 -24.17 -4.67
CA HIS A 458 -13.28 -23.96 -4.22
C HIS A 458 -14.10 -23.40 -5.39
N SER A 459 -14.72 -24.30 -6.14
CA SER A 459 -15.46 -24.02 -7.38
C SER A 459 -16.93 -23.69 -7.13
N VAL A 460 -17.64 -23.28 -8.18
CA VAL A 460 -19.10 -23.07 -8.15
C VAL A 460 -19.78 -23.86 -9.26
N ARG A 461 -20.91 -24.48 -8.94
CA ARG A 461 -21.68 -25.30 -9.87
C ARG A 461 -22.76 -24.49 -10.59
N GLY A 462 -22.75 -24.53 -11.92
CA GLY A 462 -23.84 -24.06 -12.77
C GLY A 462 -23.96 -22.55 -12.98
N GLU A 463 -23.09 -21.73 -12.39
CA GLU A 463 -23.11 -20.27 -12.58
C GLU A 463 -22.30 -19.82 -13.83
N THR A 464 -21.10 -20.38 -14.07
CA THR A 464 -20.15 -19.75 -15.02
C THR A 464 -19.20 -20.67 -15.83
N GLN A 465 -19.21 -22.00 -15.65
CA GLN A 465 -18.09 -22.84 -16.11
C GLN A 465 -17.91 -22.93 -17.64
N VAL A 466 -17.06 -22.04 -18.18
CA VAL A 466 -16.38 -22.15 -19.49
C VAL A 466 -15.02 -22.87 -19.35
N ILE A 467 -14.46 -22.86 -18.15
CA ILE A 467 -13.21 -23.52 -17.75
C ILE A 467 -13.52 -24.57 -16.67
N SER A 468 -12.86 -25.74 -16.73
CA SER A 468 -13.03 -26.82 -15.75
C SER A 468 -12.15 -26.65 -14.50
N GLU A 469 -12.53 -27.29 -13.41
CA GLU A 469 -11.79 -27.30 -12.16
C GLU A 469 -10.42 -28.01 -12.31
N ASP A 470 -10.37 -29.08 -13.09
CA ASP A 470 -9.15 -29.80 -13.47
C ASP A 470 -8.13 -28.86 -14.14
N PHE A 471 -8.59 -27.89 -14.94
CA PHE A 471 -7.71 -26.90 -15.55
C PHE A 471 -7.14 -25.95 -14.50
N ILE A 472 -7.97 -25.41 -13.59
CA ILE A 472 -7.50 -24.51 -12.53
C ILE A 472 -6.46 -25.21 -11.65
N LEU A 473 -6.71 -26.47 -11.26
CA LEU A 473 -5.76 -27.27 -10.48
C LEU A 473 -4.46 -27.54 -11.25
N ALA A 474 -4.54 -27.86 -12.55
CA ALA A 474 -3.37 -28.08 -13.38
C ALA A 474 -2.51 -26.81 -13.55
N GLU A 475 -3.12 -25.64 -13.76
CA GLU A 475 -2.38 -24.37 -13.83
C GLU A 475 -1.78 -23.97 -12.48
N MET A 476 -2.45 -24.28 -11.35
CA MET A 476 -1.87 -24.14 -10.01
C MET A 476 -0.64 -25.05 -9.79
N ASP A 477 -0.69 -26.31 -10.22
CA ASP A 477 0.46 -27.23 -10.16
C ASP A 477 1.64 -26.72 -11.01
N ASN A 478 1.35 -26.40 -12.27
CA ASN A 478 2.35 -25.91 -13.22
C ASN A 478 3.00 -24.61 -12.72
N GLY A 479 2.21 -23.66 -12.21
CA GLY A 479 2.69 -22.42 -11.60
C GLY A 479 3.58 -22.68 -10.38
N LEU A 480 3.15 -23.54 -9.44
CA LEU A 480 3.94 -23.90 -8.26
C LEU A 480 5.30 -24.50 -8.62
N ARG A 481 5.35 -25.43 -9.58
CA ARG A 481 6.61 -26.05 -10.05
C ARG A 481 7.50 -25.04 -10.77
N TYR A 482 6.92 -24.24 -11.66
CA TYR A 482 7.65 -23.26 -12.45
C TYR A 482 8.29 -22.18 -11.57
N PHE A 483 7.50 -21.54 -10.71
CA PHE A 483 7.99 -20.48 -9.82
C PHE A 483 8.91 -21.00 -8.71
N THR A 484 8.74 -22.25 -8.26
CA THR A 484 9.74 -22.88 -7.40
C THR A 484 11.09 -23.00 -8.10
N ASN A 485 11.12 -23.41 -9.37
CA ASN A 485 12.36 -23.47 -10.14
C ASN A 485 12.96 -22.09 -10.44
N LEU A 486 12.15 -21.04 -10.63
CA LEU A 486 12.64 -19.69 -10.92
C LEU A 486 13.06 -18.89 -9.68
N PHE A 487 12.30 -18.96 -8.59
CA PHE A 487 12.39 -18.05 -7.43
C PHE A 487 12.78 -18.77 -6.13
N GLY A 488 12.87 -20.11 -6.15
CA GLY A 488 13.26 -20.95 -5.03
C GLY A 488 12.07 -21.56 -4.28
N ALA A 489 12.37 -22.49 -3.36
CA ALA A 489 11.39 -23.35 -2.69
C ALA A 489 10.10 -22.64 -2.22
N TYR A 490 8.96 -23.17 -2.69
CA TYR A 490 7.61 -22.73 -2.30
C TYR A 490 7.51 -22.53 -0.78
N PRO A 491 7.02 -21.38 -0.29
CA PRO A 491 7.12 -21.07 1.12
C PRO A 491 6.15 -21.81 2.03
N TYR A 492 4.96 -22.19 1.55
CA TYR A 492 3.87 -22.62 2.42
C TYR A 492 3.59 -24.13 2.36
N GLY A 493 2.78 -24.62 3.30
CA GLY A 493 2.38 -26.03 3.38
C GLY A 493 1.22 -26.46 2.47
N ARG A 494 0.53 -25.52 1.80
CA ARG A 494 -0.55 -25.76 0.82
C ARG A 494 -0.72 -24.55 -0.11
N LEU A 495 -1.50 -24.71 -1.18
CA LEU A 495 -2.10 -23.60 -1.93
C LEU A 495 -3.60 -23.88 -2.12
N SER A 496 -4.42 -22.85 -2.16
CA SER A 496 -5.82 -22.94 -2.54
C SER A 496 -6.21 -21.82 -3.48
N ALA A 497 -7.28 -22.03 -4.24
CA ALA A 497 -7.99 -20.98 -4.95
C ALA A 497 -9.47 -21.02 -4.57
N ALA A 498 -10.14 -19.88 -4.62
CA ALA A 498 -11.59 -19.77 -4.57
C ALA A 498 -12.09 -18.95 -5.75
N PHE A 499 -13.21 -19.38 -6.32
CA PHE A 499 -13.94 -18.61 -7.32
C PHE A 499 -14.19 -17.18 -6.82
N PHE A 500 -14.13 -16.20 -7.72
CA PHE A 500 -14.54 -14.82 -7.52
C PHE A 500 -15.51 -14.43 -8.66
N PRO A 501 -16.63 -13.74 -8.37
CA PRO A 501 -17.72 -13.56 -9.34
C PRO A 501 -17.55 -12.38 -10.32
N GLU A 502 -16.49 -11.58 -10.18
CA GLU A 502 -16.13 -10.50 -11.10
C GLU A 502 -14.69 -10.70 -11.59
N ARG A 503 -14.29 -10.00 -12.66
CA ARG A 503 -12.93 -10.08 -13.22
C ARG A 503 -11.91 -9.34 -12.35
N TYR A 504 -11.65 -9.91 -11.18
CA TYR A 504 -10.79 -9.42 -10.12
C TYR A 504 -10.02 -10.60 -9.51
N GLY A 505 -8.74 -10.38 -9.21
CA GLY A 505 -7.85 -11.38 -8.60
C GLY A 505 -7.19 -10.84 -7.36
N GLN A 506 -6.84 -11.75 -6.44
CA GLN A 506 -5.95 -11.42 -5.33
C GLN A 506 -5.26 -12.66 -4.74
N GLY A 507 -3.94 -12.73 -4.86
CA GLY A 507 -3.08 -13.79 -4.34
C GLY A 507 -2.67 -13.57 -2.89
N PHE A 508 -3.53 -13.93 -1.94
CA PHE A 508 -3.17 -14.01 -0.52
C PHE A 508 -2.24 -15.18 -0.22
N PRO A 509 -1.52 -15.19 0.91
CA PRO A 509 -0.76 -16.35 1.34
C PRO A 509 -1.65 -17.60 1.36
N THR A 510 -1.29 -18.65 0.65
CA THR A 510 -2.06 -19.91 0.53
C THR A 510 -3.48 -19.82 -0.07
N LEU A 511 -4.00 -18.65 -0.44
CA LEU A 511 -5.35 -18.50 -1.02
C LEU A 511 -5.34 -17.50 -2.18
N LEU A 512 -5.67 -17.97 -3.37
CA LEU A 512 -5.96 -17.13 -4.53
C LEU A 512 -7.46 -16.85 -4.61
N LEU A 513 -7.86 -15.61 -4.88
CA LEU A 513 -9.18 -15.31 -5.41
C LEU A 513 -9.06 -15.24 -6.93
N LEU A 514 -9.81 -16.05 -7.67
CA LEU A 514 -9.72 -16.18 -9.13
C LEU A 514 -11.10 -16.06 -9.79
N PRO A 515 -11.26 -15.23 -10.84
CA PRO A 515 -12.45 -15.26 -11.68
C PRO A 515 -12.54 -16.58 -12.43
N VAL A 516 -13.75 -17.02 -12.76
CA VAL A 516 -13.97 -18.10 -13.75
C VAL A 516 -15.08 -17.67 -14.70
N ASP A 517 -14.76 -16.68 -15.53
CA ASP A 517 -15.54 -16.21 -16.69
C ASP A 517 -14.71 -16.26 -18.00
N GLY A 518 -13.44 -16.63 -17.93
CA GLY A 518 -12.51 -16.69 -19.07
C GLY A 518 -12.59 -17.94 -19.94
N THR A 519 -11.71 -17.99 -20.94
CA THR A 519 -11.40 -19.19 -21.74
C THR A 519 -9.94 -19.57 -21.51
N ALA A 520 -9.58 -20.85 -21.72
CA ALA A 520 -8.20 -21.34 -21.55
C ALA A 520 -7.25 -20.77 -22.63
N ASP A 521 -6.84 -19.51 -22.44
CA ASP A 521 -6.01 -18.73 -23.36
C ASP A 521 -4.88 -17.96 -22.66
N ARG A 522 -4.13 -17.15 -23.42
CA ARG A 522 -2.95 -16.41 -22.94
C ARG A 522 -3.23 -15.46 -21.77
N TYR A 523 -4.44 -14.91 -21.66
CA TYR A 523 -4.82 -14.01 -20.59
C TYR A 523 -5.07 -14.80 -19.31
N GLU A 524 -5.80 -15.90 -19.42
CA GLU A 524 -6.07 -16.80 -18.29
C GLU A 524 -4.78 -17.42 -17.75
N PHE A 525 -3.88 -17.90 -18.63
CA PHE A 525 -2.58 -18.42 -18.22
C PHE A 525 -1.74 -17.35 -17.52
N ALA A 526 -1.71 -16.12 -18.05
CA ALA A 526 -0.96 -15.03 -17.44
C ALA A 526 -1.55 -14.62 -16.08
N PHE A 527 -2.88 -14.59 -15.96
CA PHE A 527 -3.61 -14.20 -14.75
C PHE A 527 -3.44 -15.20 -13.61
N ILE A 528 -3.70 -16.50 -13.84
CA ILE A 528 -3.51 -17.54 -12.80
C ILE A 528 -2.03 -17.57 -12.36
N ALA A 529 -1.11 -17.34 -13.29
CA ALA A 529 0.32 -17.25 -13.02
C ALA A 529 0.71 -15.97 -12.24
N HIS A 530 0.10 -14.82 -12.53
CA HIS A 530 0.24 -13.58 -11.75
C HIS A 530 -0.13 -13.87 -10.29
N GLU A 531 -1.35 -14.34 -10.04
CA GLU A 531 -1.86 -14.61 -8.69
C GLU A 531 -1.06 -15.71 -7.97
N SER A 532 -0.66 -16.77 -8.68
CA SER A 532 0.19 -17.84 -8.12
C SER A 532 1.60 -17.37 -7.78
N SER A 533 2.14 -16.38 -8.52
CA SER A 533 3.47 -15.84 -8.25
C SER A 533 3.51 -14.92 -7.02
N HIS A 534 2.37 -14.36 -6.60
CA HIS A 534 2.30 -13.57 -5.37
C HIS A 534 2.69 -14.36 -4.12
N GLN A 535 2.66 -15.70 -4.16
CA GLN A 535 3.19 -16.52 -3.06
C GLN A 535 4.68 -16.23 -2.78
N TRP A 536 5.43 -15.74 -3.78
CA TRP A 536 6.75 -15.13 -3.64
C TRP A 536 6.65 -13.59 -3.48
N TRP A 537 6.03 -12.92 -4.46
CA TRP A 537 6.02 -11.46 -4.59
C TRP A 537 4.87 -10.81 -3.84
N GLY A 538 5.18 -9.97 -2.84
CA GLY A 538 4.19 -9.37 -1.94
C GLY A 538 3.95 -10.20 -0.67
N ASN A 539 3.92 -11.54 -0.74
CA ASN A 539 3.64 -12.39 0.43
C ASN A 539 4.87 -12.79 1.27
N ILE A 540 5.94 -13.35 0.69
CA ILE A 540 7.19 -13.60 1.44
C ILE A 540 8.24 -12.52 1.20
N VAL A 541 8.28 -11.90 0.02
CA VAL A 541 9.04 -10.67 -0.22
C VAL A 541 8.01 -9.54 -0.30
N GLY A 542 7.75 -8.89 0.83
CA GLY A 542 6.86 -7.73 0.89
C GLY A 542 7.53 -6.48 0.32
N TRP A 543 6.74 -5.42 0.10
CA TRP A 543 7.24 -4.10 -0.28
C TRP A 543 7.36 -3.19 0.94
N ARG A 544 8.35 -2.29 0.97
CA ARG A 544 8.58 -1.39 2.11
C ARG A 544 7.51 -0.30 2.22
N SER A 545 7.19 0.34 1.10
CA SER A 545 6.25 1.44 1.03
C SER A 545 5.48 1.45 -0.29
N TYR A 546 4.48 2.32 -0.42
CA TYR A 546 3.76 2.49 -1.70
C TYR A 546 4.68 2.77 -2.90
N ARG A 547 5.86 3.35 -2.66
CA ARG A 547 6.89 3.59 -3.68
C ARG A 547 7.45 2.28 -4.24
N ASP A 548 7.48 1.24 -3.41
CA ASP A 548 8.09 -0.06 -3.66
C ASP A 548 7.07 -1.13 -4.06
N GLN A 549 5.76 -0.81 -4.08
CA GLN A 549 4.70 -1.79 -4.36
C GLN A 549 4.80 -2.39 -5.77
N TRP A 550 5.48 -1.73 -6.71
CA TRP A 550 5.80 -2.29 -8.02
C TRP A 550 6.67 -3.57 -7.95
N LEU A 551 7.39 -3.80 -6.83
CA LEU A 551 8.11 -5.06 -6.55
C LEU A 551 7.17 -6.26 -6.30
N SER A 552 5.90 -6.00 -5.99
CA SER A 552 4.84 -7.02 -5.96
C SER A 552 4.23 -7.13 -7.36
N GLU A 553 3.52 -6.09 -7.79
CA GLU A 553 2.64 -6.12 -8.97
C GLU A 553 3.41 -6.30 -10.28
N GLY A 554 4.51 -5.57 -10.48
CA GLY A 554 5.33 -5.68 -11.70
C GLY A 554 6.11 -6.99 -11.78
N PHE A 555 6.42 -7.62 -10.64
CA PHE A 555 7.07 -8.93 -10.60
C PHE A 555 6.06 -10.04 -10.87
N ALA A 556 4.84 -9.92 -10.34
CA ALA A 556 3.76 -10.85 -10.61
C ALA A 556 3.30 -10.79 -12.07
N GLU A 557 3.15 -9.58 -12.62
CA GLU A 557 2.80 -9.37 -14.02
C GLU A 557 3.88 -9.92 -14.97
N TYR A 558 5.16 -9.71 -14.68
CA TYR A 558 6.22 -10.34 -15.47
C TYR A 558 6.28 -11.87 -15.30
N SER A 559 5.89 -12.39 -14.14
CA SER A 559 5.77 -13.83 -13.90
C SER A 559 4.66 -14.45 -14.76
N GLY A 560 3.55 -13.75 -14.96
CA GLY A 560 2.51 -14.11 -15.93
C GLY A 560 3.02 -14.17 -17.38
N VAL A 561 3.80 -13.17 -17.81
CA VAL A 561 4.43 -13.15 -19.15
C VAL A 561 5.42 -14.31 -19.35
N LEU A 562 6.26 -14.59 -18.34
CA LEU A 562 7.20 -15.72 -18.35
C LEU A 562 6.46 -17.06 -18.46
N TYR A 563 5.44 -17.25 -17.63
CA TYR A 563 4.65 -18.48 -17.62
C TYR A 563 3.89 -18.69 -18.94
N THR A 564 3.22 -17.67 -19.48
CA THR A 564 2.56 -17.75 -20.79
C THR A 564 3.55 -18.07 -21.92
N GLY A 565 4.79 -17.58 -21.84
CA GLY A 565 5.86 -17.92 -22.78
C GLY A 565 6.25 -19.39 -22.78
N LEU A 566 6.16 -20.07 -21.62
CA LEU A 566 6.36 -21.51 -21.47
C LEU A 566 5.10 -22.32 -21.83
N ARG A 567 3.93 -21.87 -21.36
CA ARG A 567 2.66 -22.59 -21.33
C ARG A 567 1.90 -22.56 -22.66
N ALA A 568 2.11 -21.51 -23.46
CA ALA A 568 1.49 -21.28 -24.76
C ALA A 568 2.55 -21.21 -25.87
N LYS A 569 2.53 -20.17 -26.73
CA LYS A 569 3.55 -19.95 -27.76
C LYS A 569 4.28 -18.64 -27.46
N ALA A 570 5.56 -18.54 -27.88
CA ALA A 570 6.35 -17.33 -27.72
C ALA A 570 5.68 -16.05 -28.26
N LYS A 571 4.87 -16.18 -29.32
CA LYS A 571 4.05 -15.06 -29.86
C LYS A 571 3.02 -14.53 -28.86
N ASP A 572 2.47 -15.38 -28.00
CA ASP A 572 1.37 -15.01 -27.10
C ASP A 572 1.91 -14.16 -25.94
N ALA A 573 3.11 -14.50 -25.43
CA ALA A 573 3.87 -13.63 -24.53
C ALA A 573 4.32 -12.31 -25.22
N GLN A 574 4.66 -12.34 -26.51
CA GLN A 574 4.94 -11.11 -27.27
C GLN A 574 3.72 -10.21 -27.44
N GLU A 575 2.50 -10.74 -27.57
CA GLU A 575 1.28 -9.93 -27.59
C GLU A 575 1.04 -9.25 -26.23
N LEU A 576 1.17 -9.96 -25.10
CA LEU A 576 1.10 -9.36 -23.75
C LEU A 576 2.13 -8.21 -23.60
N ILE A 577 3.36 -8.40 -24.08
CA ILE A 577 4.39 -7.35 -24.10
C ILE A 577 4.00 -6.13 -24.94
N LYS A 578 3.30 -6.32 -26.07
CA LYS A 578 2.80 -5.21 -26.89
C LYS A 578 1.65 -4.47 -26.23
N GLU A 579 0.74 -5.20 -25.58
CA GLU A 579 -0.41 -4.63 -24.86
C GLU A 579 0.07 -3.75 -23.70
N MET A 580 0.98 -4.25 -22.85
CA MET A 580 1.61 -3.44 -21.79
C MET A 580 2.32 -2.19 -22.34
N ARG A 581 3.01 -2.28 -23.50
CA ARG A 581 3.63 -1.11 -24.15
C ARG A 581 2.58 -0.11 -24.67
N GLN A 582 1.46 -0.59 -25.20
CA GLN A 582 0.36 0.24 -25.68
C GLN A 582 -0.33 0.99 -24.53
N GLU A 583 -0.49 0.34 -23.38
CA GLU A 583 -1.03 0.98 -22.17
C GLU A 583 -0.19 2.19 -21.76
N LEU A 584 1.15 2.07 -21.75
CA LEU A 584 2.05 3.15 -21.36
C LEU A 584 1.96 4.40 -22.26
N VAL A 585 1.56 4.25 -23.53
CA VAL A 585 1.31 5.36 -24.46
C VAL A 585 -0.17 5.73 -24.62
N SER A 586 -1.05 5.09 -23.86
CA SER A 586 -2.48 5.46 -23.77
C SER A 586 -2.65 6.81 -23.05
N ILE A 587 -3.82 7.43 -23.22
CA ILE A 587 -4.18 8.68 -22.55
C ILE A 587 -5.15 8.33 -21.41
N PRO A 588 -4.75 8.54 -20.13
CA PRO A 588 -5.63 8.31 -18.99
C PRO A 588 -6.88 9.20 -19.03
N SER A 589 -7.97 8.75 -18.40
CA SER A 589 -9.16 9.59 -18.21
C SER A 589 -8.96 10.60 -17.07
N THR A 590 -9.87 11.57 -16.98
CA THR A 590 -9.90 12.61 -15.93
C THR A 590 -11.33 12.85 -15.47
N ASP A 591 -11.50 13.61 -14.39
CA ASP A 591 -12.78 14.17 -13.96
C ASP A 591 -13.56 14.89 -15.08
N ARG A 592 -12.87 15.37 -16.12
CA ARG A 592 -13.42 16.21 -17.20
C ARG A 592 -13.22 15.63 -18.60
N GLY A 593 -12.87 14.34 -18.71
CA GLY A 593 -12.66 13.66 -19.99
C GLY A 593 -11.33 12.90 -20.05
N ALA A 594 -10.36 13.45 -20.78
CA ALA A 594 -9.04 12.83 -21.01
C ALA A 594 -7.89 13.71 -20.52
N ALA A 595 -6.77 13.09 -20.15
CA ALA A 595 -5.52 13.77 -19.84
C ALA A 595 -4.91 14.40 -21.11
N LYS A 596 -3.90 15.27 -20.96
CA LYS A 596 -3.14 15.79 -22.11
C LYS A 596 -1.88 14.96 -22.38
N GLU A 597 -1.37 14.34 -21.33
CA GLU A 597 -0.16 13.55 -21.28
C GLU A 597 -0.49 12.05 -21.36
N LYS A 598 0.44 11.27 -21.92
CA LYS A 598 0.36 9.80 -21.94
C LYS A 598 0.57 9.23 -20.54
N LEU A 599 0.17 7.98 -20.32
CA LEU A 599 0.32 7.29 -19.04
C LEU A 599 1.77 7.33 -18.51
N HIS A 600 2.78 7.07 -19.35
CA HIS A 600 4.19 7.14 -18.93
C HIS A 600 4.69 8.55 -18.55
N GLU A 601 4.00 9.59 -18.98
CA GLU A 601 4.31 11.01 -18.73
C GLU A 601 3.62 11.54 -17.46
N ILE A 602 2.69 10.79 -16.87
CA ILE A 602 2.01 11.17 -15.62
C ILE A 602 3.02 11.24 -14.45
N GLY A 603 3.90 10.26 -14.35
CA GLY A 603 4.99 10.25 -13.38
C GLY A 603 5.84 8.96 -13.41
N PRO A 604 6.95 8.94 -12.65
CA PRO A 604 7.85 7.79 -12.58
C PRO A 604 7.23 6.62 -11.81
N LEU A 605 7.76 5.42 -12.01
CA LEU A 605 7.27 4.16 -11.42
C LEU A 605 7.23 4.22 -9.88
N ILE A 606 8.22 4.89 -9.29
CA ILE A 606 8.39 5.08 -7.84
C ILE A 606 7.28 5.90 -7.14
N LEU A 607 6.30 6.44 -7.88
CA LEU A 607 5.11 7.07 -7.28
C LEU A 607 3.94 6.09 -7.08
N GLY A 608 3.96 4.91 -7.71
CA GLY A 608 2.96 3.87 -7.52
C GLY A 608 1.52 4.39 -7.65
N HIS A 609 0.67 4.06 -6.68
CA HIS A 609 -0.74 4.44 -6.72
C HIS A 609 -1.00 5.95 -6.55
N ARG A 610 -0.03 6.77 -6.11
CA ARG A 610 -0.19 8.24 -6.08
C ARG A 610 -0.39 8.84 -7.47
N LEU A 611 -0.08 8.10 -8.54
CA LEU A 611 -0.38 8.52 -9.90
C LEU A 611 -1.89 8.51 -10.21
N ASN A 612 -2.70 7.77 -9.45
CA ASN A 612 -4.16 7.80 -9.58
C ASN A 612 -4.71 9.09 -8.96
N THR A 613 -5.03 10.07 -9.80
CA THR A 613 -5.53 11.39 -9.39
C THR A 613 -6.63 11.85 -10.33
N ARG A 614 -7.38 12.91 -10.00
CA ARG A 614 -8.47 13.35 -10.89
C ARG A 614 -8.04 13.81 -12.28
N VAL A 615 -6.75 14.14 -12.45
CA VAL A 615 -6.14 14.53 -13.72
C VAL A 615 -5.37 13.37 -14.39
N SER A 616 -5.50 12.16 -13.84
CA SER A 616 -4.84 10.94 -14.29
C SER A 616 -5.52 9.68 -13.69
N ASN A 617 -6.82 9.53 -13.94
CA ASN A 617 -7.61 8.43 -13.41
C ASN A 617 -7.07 7.08 -13.93
N GLY A 618 -6.96 6.10 -13.03
CA GLY A 618 -6.40 4.79 -13.34
C GLY A 618 -4.87 4.74 -13.47
N ALA A 619 -4.17 5.88 -13.46
CA ALA A 619 -2.74 5.91 -13.80
C ALA A 619 -1.81 5.21 -12.77
N GLY A 620 -2.34 4.76 -11.62
CA GLY A 620 -1.64 3.83 -10.74
C GLY A 620 -1.35 2.47 -11.38
N GLN A 621 -2.14 2.05 -12.39
CA GLN A 621 -1.96 0.80 -13.14
C GLN A 621 -0.63 0.73 -13.90
N LEU A 622 0.02 1.89 -14.14
CA LEU A 622 1.38 1.97 -14.66
C LEU A 622 2.36 1.08 -13.90
N MET A 623 2.14 0.81 -12.60
CA MET A 623 3.05 -0.04 -11.82
C MET A 623 3.11 -1.50 -12.28
N TYR A 624 2.02 -2.03 -12.87
CA TYR A 624 1.93 -3.37 -13.43
C TYR A 624 2.75 -3.41 -14.74
N SER A 625 2.24 -2.76 -15.79
CA SER A 625 2.84 -2.76 -17.12
C SER A 625 4.26 -2.19 -17.17
N LYS A 626 4.54 -1.04 -16.52
CA LYS A 626 5.91 -0.49 -16.49
C LYS A 626 6.80 -1.34 -15.58
N GLY A 627 6.33 -1.81 -14.43
CA GLY A 627 7.10 -2.66 -13.53
C GLY A 627 7.56 -3.95 -14.22
N ALA A 628 6.64 -4.64 -14.91
CA ALA A 628 6.94 -5.84 -15.66
C ALA A 628 7.92 -5.59 -16.81
N LEU A 629 7.75 -4.52 -17.58
CA LEU A 629 8.65 -4.16 -18.67
C LEU A 629 10.03 -3.71 -18.18
N VAL A 630 10.13 -3.12 -16.99
CA VAL A 630 11.41 -2.80 -16.33
C VAL A 630 12.11 -4.07 -15.85
N LEU A 631 11.40 -4.99 -15.20
CA LEU A 631 11.98 -6.28 -14.80
C LEU A 631 12.39 -7.13 -16.02
N ARG A 632 11.62 -7.07 -17.12
CA ARG A 632 11.96 -7.67 -18.42
C ARG A 632 13.24 -7.10 -19.02
N MET A 633 13.44 -5.77 -18.96
CA MET A 633 14.69 -5.16 -19.40
C MET A 633 15.86 -5.57 -18.52
N LEU A 634 15.65 -5.67 -17.20
CA LEU A 634 16.68 -6.16 -16.30
C LEU A 634 17.05 -7.61 -16.64
N HIS A 635 16.07 -8.47 -16.92
CA HIS A 635 16.31 -9.82 -17.42
C HIS A 635 17.18 -9.80 -18.69
N HIS A 636 16.85 -8.99 -19.71
CA HIS A 636 17.71 -8.80 -20.89
C HIS A 636 19.16 -8.45 -20.54
N LEU A 637 19.38 -7.53 -19.59
CA LEU A 637 20.74 -7.13 -19.19
C LEU A 637 21.54 -8.29 -18.56
N PHE A 638 20.87 -9.26 -17.96
CA PHE A 638 21.50 -10.43 -17.34
C PHE A 638 21.70 -11.60 -18.30
N ARG A 639 20.99 -11.61 -19.44
CA ARG A 639 21.16 -12.66 -20.44
C ARG A 639 22.51 -12.55 -21.12
N ASP A 640 23.17 -13.69 -21.30
CA ASP A 640 24.35 -13.72 -22.15
C ASP A 640 23.95 -13.47 -23.62
N PRO A 641 24.52 -12.46 -24.29
CA PRO A 641 24.03 -12.02 -25.61
C PRO A 641 24.40 -12.96 -26.76
N GLU A 642 25.28 -13.95 -26.52
CA GLU A 642 25.74 -14.91 -27.54
C GLU A 642 24.99 -16.24 -27.41
N THR A 643 24.85 -16.77 -26.20
CA THR A 643 24.19 -18.05 -25.90
C THR A 643 22.70 -17.91 -25.61
N GLY A 644 22.27 -16.75 -25.10
CA GLY A 644 20.93 -16.54 -24.56
C GLY A 644 20.69 -17.14 -23.17
N ASP A 645 21.73 -17.64 -22.49
CA ASP A 645 21.61 -18.11 -21.10
C ASP A 645 21.09 -17.00 -20.18
N ASP A 646 20.07 -17.30 -19.38
CA ASP A 646 19.44 -16.40 -18.42
C ASP A 646 19.67 -16.80 -16.96
N LYS A 647 20.46 -17.85 -16.70
CA LYS A 647 20.68 -18.38 -15.35
C LYS A 647 21.09 -17.31 -14.33
N ALA A 648 21.93 -16.35 -14.74
CA ALA A 648 22.38 -15.25 -13.88
C ALA A 648 21.21 -14.37 -13.36
N PHE A 649 20.14 -14.21 -14.15
CA PHE A 649 18.94 -13.48 -13.71
C PHE A 649 18.21 -14.27 -12.63
N PHE A 650 17.92 -15.55 -12.86
CA PHE A 650 17.17 -16.36 -11.89
C PHE A 650 17.97 -16.70 -10.63
N ASP A 651 19.30 -16.81 -10.71
CA ASP A 651 20.18 -16.88 -9.54
C ASP A 651 20.07 -15.60 -8.67
N MET A 652 20.02 -14.42 -9.31
CA MET A 652 19.81 -13.13 -8.63
C MET A 652 18.42 -13.04 -7.99
N MET A 653 17.36 -13.47 -8.69
CA MET A 653 16.00 -13.50 -8.15
C MET A 653 15.89 -14.41 -6.92
N LYS A 654 16.53 -15.60 -6.95
CA LYS A 654 16.60 -16.54 -5.80
C LYS A 654 17.34 -15.95 -4.60
N ASP A 655 18.47 -15.28 -4.84
CA ASP A 655 19.23 -14.61 -3.79
C ASP A 655 18.42 -13.43 -3.18
N PHE A 656 17.74 -12.64 -4.02
CA PHE A 656 16.86 -11.57 -3.55
C PHE A 656 15.72 -12.11 -2.67
N VAL A 657 15.06 -13.21 -3.07
CA VAL A 657 14.06 -13.92 -2.26
C VAL A 657 14.67 -14.43 -0.96
N ALA A 658 15.87 -15.02 -0.99
CA ALA A 658 16.52 -15.53 0.21
C ALA A 658 16.86 -14.42 1.22
N ARG A 659 17.35 -13.26 0.75
CA ARG A 659 17.72 -12.11 1.59
C ARG A 659 16.51 -11.38 2.20
N HIS A 660 15.36 -11.39 1.53
CA HIS A 660 14.16 -10.67 1.98
C HIS A 660 13.00 -11.60 2.41
N ARG A 661 13.25 -12.90 2.61
CA ARG A 661 12.23 -13.89 2.98
C ARG A 661 11.55 -13.53 4.30
N ASN A 662 10.22 -13.46 4.25
CA ASN A 662 9.33 -13.02 5.34
C ASN A 662 9.61 -11.60 5.84
N ASN A 663 10.15 -10.73 4.98
CA ASN A 663 10.47 -9.34 5.28
C ASN A 663 10.03 -8.41 4.13
N VAL A 664 10.22 -7.10 4.28
CA VAL A 664 9.95 -6.10 3.25
C VAL A 664 11.24 -5.67 2.53
N ALA A 665 11.14 -5.42 1.22
CA ALA A 665 12.21 -4.92 0.37
C ALA A 665 11.94 -3.50 -0.10
N THR A 666 12.99 -2.73 -0.39
CA THR A 666 12.90 -1.45 -1.10
C THR A 666 13.37 -1.62 -2.54
N THR A 667 12.98 -0.66 -3.38
CA THR A 667 13.49 -0.50 -4.74
C THR A 667 15.02 -0.54 -4.78
N GLU A 668 15.68 0.17 -3.85
CA GLU A 668 17.14 0.26 -3.77
C GLU A 668 17.76 -1.05 -3.25
N SER A 669 17.11 -1.77 -2.34
CA SER A 669 17.60 -3.07 -1.86
C SER A 669 17.56 -4.14 -2.96
N PHE A 670 16.53 -4.11 -3.82
CA PHE A 670 16.50 -4.92 -5.04
C PHE A 670 17.63 -4.55 -6.01
N MET A 671 17.79 -3.25 -6.31
CA MET A 671 18.83 -2.79 -7.25
C MET A 671 20.26 -3.01 -6.74
N ALA A 672 20.47 -3.06 -5.42
CA ALA A 672 21.74 -3.44 -4.81
C ALA A 672 22.07 -4.93 -5.07
N VAL A 673 21.14 -5.84 -4.75
CA VAL A 673 21.31 -7.29 -5.03
C VAL A 673 21.47 -7.53 -6.53
N ALA A 674 20.67 -6.86 -7.37
CA ALA A 674 20.82 -6.92 -8.81
C ALA A 674 22.21 -6.46 -9.26
N SER A 675 22.77 -5.38 -8.69
CA SER A 675 24.11 -4.90 -9.03
C SER A 675 25.20 -5.91 -8.68
N GLU A 676 25.14 -6.55 -7.51
CA GLU A 676 26.10 -7.58 -7.07
C GLU A 676 26.18 -8.80 -8.00
N HIS A 677 25.09 -9.15 -8.68
CA HIS A 677 25.07 -10.21 -9.69
C HIS A 677 25.40 -9.70 -11.09
N PHE A 678 24.85 -8.55 -11.47
CA PHE A 678 25.00 -7.97 -12.80
C PHE A 678 26.47 -7.76 -13.20
N VAL A 679 27.33 -7.30 -12.28
CA VAL A 679 28.77 -7.10 -12.55
C VAL A 679 29.52 -8.37 -12.99
N LYS A 680 28.95 -9.55 -12.75
CA LYS A 680 29.50 -10.86 -13.13
C LYS A 680 29.09 -11.29 -14.55
N THR A 681 28.18 -10.58 -15.20
CA THR A 681 27.68 -10.89 -16.56
C THR A 681 28.70 -10.56 -17.65
N SER A 682 28.56 -11.18 -18.82
CA SER A 682 29.33 -10.81 -20.02
C SER A 682 29.02 -9.39 -20.47
N LEU A 683 27.78 -8.94 -20.32
CA LEU A 683 27.33 -7.60 -20.69
C LEU A 683 27.97 -6.50 -19.83
N ALA A 684 27.98 -6.65 -18.51
CA ALA A 684 28.62 -5.71 -17.60
C ALA A 684 30.12 -5.59 -17.86
N ARG A 685 30.81 -6.71 -18.10
CA ARG A 685 32.23 -6.72 -18.51
C ARG A 685 32.46 -6.01 -19.84
N ARG A 686 31.62 -6.27 -20.85
CA ARG A 686 31.72 -5.68 -22.19
C ARG A 686 31.61 -4.15 -22.19
N TYR A 687 30.73 -3.60 -21.35
CA TYR A 687 30.50 -2.16 -21.26
C TYR A 687 31.13 -1.48 -20.02
N LYS A 688 31.91 -2.23 -19.22
CA LYS A 688 32.56 -1.76 -17.97
C LYS A 688 31.59 -1.11 -16.98
N ILE A 689 30.45 -1.76 -16.75
CA ILE A 689 29.39 -1.25 -15.88
C ILE A 689 29.53 -1.87 -14.49
N GLU A 690 29.73 -1.02 -13.47
CA GLU A 690 30.04 -1.45 -12.09
C GLU A 690 28.79 -1.58 -11.19
N ASN A 691 27.65 -1.03 -11.60
CA ASN A 691 26.37 -1.14 -10.90
C ASN A 691 25.21 -0.73 -11.81
N LEU A 692 23.98 -0.93 -11.34
CA LEU A 692 22.75 -0.61 -12.08
C LEU A 692 22.11 0.73 -11.68
N ASN A 693 22.85 1.65 -11.06
CA ASN A 693 22.29 2.95 -10.64
C ASN A 693 21.74 3.73 -11.84
N TRP A 694 22.43 3.72 -12.98
CA TRP A 694 21.94 4.33 -14.23
C TRP A 694 20.56 3.78 -14.64
N PHE A 695 20.33 2.48 -14.46
CA PHE A 695 19.09 1.81 -14.80
C PHE A 695 17.97 2.19 -13.83
N LEU A 696 18.26 2.22 -12.52
CA LEU A 696 17.36 2.73 -11.48
C LEU A 696 16.92 4.17 -11.77
N PHE A 697 17.88 5.06 -12.04
CA PHE A 697 17.62 6.47 -12.33
C PHE A 697 16.79 6.67 -13.60
N GLN A 698 17.11 5.96 -14.69
CA GLN A 698 16.40 6.08 -15.96
C GLN A 698 14.97 5.50 -15.92
N TRP A 699 14.82 4.28 -15.43
CA TRP A 699 13.59 3.51 -15.70
C TRP A 699 12.58 3.52 -14.56
N ILE A 700 13.04 3.64 -13.32
CA ILE A 700 12.16 3.63 -12.14
C ILE A 700 11.90 5.06 -11.66
N TYR A 701 12.93 5.91 -11.67
CA TYR A 701 12.88 7.30 -11.20
C TYR A 701 12.58 8.33 -12.30
N GLN A 702 12.53 7.97 -13.58
CA GLN A 702 12.18 8.93 -14.65
C GLN A 702 11.03 8.44 -15.53
N THR A 703 10.45 9.38 -16.28
CA THR A 703 9.29 9.22 -17.18
C THR A 703 9.69 8.96 -18.64
N GLY A 704 10.99 9.04 -18.95
CA GLY A 704 11.53 8.93 -20.31
C GLY A 704 11.15 7.60 -20.99
N LEU A 705 10.74 7.69 -22.25
CA LEU A 705 10.39 6.55 -23.09
C LEU A 705 11.08 6.71 -24.45
N PRO A 706 12.23 6.04 -24.68
CA PRO A 706 13.08 6.33 -25.83
C PRO A 706 12.48 5.82 -27.15
N SER A 707 12.81 6.51 -28.23
CA SER A 707 12.65 6.02 -29.60
C SER A 707 14.02 5.69 -30.21
N TYR A 708 14.12 4.53 -30.87
CA TYR A 708 15.34 3.99 -31.46
C TYR A 708 15.21 3.76 -32.97
N HIS A 709 16.24 4.14 -33.73
CA HIS A 709 16.37 3.82 -35.15
C HIS A 709 17.79 3.39 -35.53
N LEU A 710 17.95 2.22 -36.14
CA LEU A 710 19.23 1.76 -36.72
C LEU A 710 19.29 2.09 -38.21
N ASP A 711 20.06 3.10 -38.59
CA ASP A 711 20.46 3.33 -39.99
C ASP A 711 21.78 2.59 -40.26
N TYR A 712 21.81 1.72 -41.26
CA TYR A 712 22.97 0.88 -41.53
C TYR A 712 23.19 0.58 -43.03
N SER A 713 24.36 0.00 -43.28
CA SER A 713 24.82 -0.57 -44.54
C SER A 713 25.54 -1.88 -44.26
N LEU A 714 25.63 -2.75 -45.28
CA LEU A 714 26.30 -4.04 -45.19
C LEU A 714 27.41 -4.13 -46.24
N GLU A 715 28.64 -4.32 -45.79
CA GLU A 715 29.83 -4.45 -46.63
C GLU A 715 30.28 -5.91 -46.65
N ARG A 716 30.33 -6.55 -47.82
CA ARG A 716 30.89 -7.91 -47.97
C ARG A 716 32.41 -7.83 -48.07
N LYS A 717 33.11 -8.62 -47.28
CA LYS A 717 34.57 -8.73 -47.31
C LYS A 717 35.05 -9.82 -48.29
N PRO A 718 36.30 -9.74 -48.80
CA PRO A 718 36.86 -10.73 -49.72
C PRO A 718 36.95 -12.16 -49.15
N ASP A 719 37.03 -12.31 -47.83
CA ASP A 719 37.04 -13.59 -47.11
C ASP A 719 35.65 -14.26 -46.99
N GLY A 720 34.61 -13.64 -47.54
CA GLY A 720 33.22 -14.11 -47.48
C GLY A 720 32.43 -13.64 -46.26
N THR A 721 33.10 -13.03 -45.26
CA THR A 721 32.44 -12.39 -44.11
C THR A 721 31.75 -11.08 -44.53
N ALA A 722 31.05 -10.43 -43.61
CA ALA A 722 30.52 -9.09 -43.82
C ALA A 722 30.74 -8.19 -42.61
N VAL A 723 30.50 -6.90 -42.78
CA VAL A 723 30.47 -5.92 -41.69
C VAL A 723 29.21 -5.08 -41.84
N LEU A 724 28.46 -4.93 -40.75
CA LEU A 724 27.45 -3.88 -40.62
C LEU A 724 28.13 -2.59 -40.16
N LYS A 725 27.95 -1.51 -40.93
CA LYS A 725 28.37 -0.16 -40.56
C LYS A 725 27.16 0.76 -40.54
N GLY A 726 26.95 1.48 -39.45
CA GLY A 726 25.76 2.29 -39.24
C GLY A 726 25.79 3.19 -38.01
N VAL A 727 24.62 3.70 -37.63
CA VAL A 727 24.38 4.55 -36.47
C VAL A 727 23.04 4.20 -35.84
N VAL A 728 23.01 4.07 -34.51
CA VAL A 728 21.76 4.09 -33.74
C VAL A 728 21.43 5.55 -33.42
N LEU A 729 20.22 5.97 -33.79
CA LEU A 729 19.63 7.24 -33.39
C LEU A 729 18.75 7.00 -32.16
N GLN A 730 18.86 7.86 -31.14
CA GLN A 730 18.06 7.82 -29.91
C GLN A 730 17.34 9.16 -29.73
N GLN A 731 16.04 9.11 -29.41
CA GLN A 731 15.17 10.27 -29.23
C GLN A 731 14.26 10.10 -28.01
N ASN A 732 13.60 11.20 -27.59
CA ASN A 732 12.61 11.27 -26.50
C ASN A 732 13.15 10.96 -25.09
N VAL A 733 14.47 11.06 -24.91
CA VAL A 733 15.19 10.91 -23.62
C VAL A 733 16.38 11.87 -23.53
N PRO A 734 16.87 12.20 -22.32
CA PRO A 734 18.10 12.98 -22.11
C PRO A 734 19.36 12.42 -22.80
N GLU A 735 20.36 13.27 -23.04
CA GLU A 735 21.60 12.88 -23.74
C GLU A 735 22.46 11.86 -22.98
N ASN A 736 22.35 11.77 -21.66
CA ASN A 736 23.05 10.78 -20.85
C ASN A 736 22.35 9.40 -20.79
N TRP A 737 21.23 9.22 -21.51
CA TRP A 737 20.47 7.98 -21.50
C TRP A 737 21.22 6.87 -22.24
N PHE A 738 21.37 5.73 -21.56
CA PHE A 738 22.07 4.54 -22.04
C PHE A 738 21.15 3.32 -22.14
N MET A 739 21.31 2.50 -23.18
CA MET A 739 20.76 1.14 -23.21
C MET A 739 21.51 0.21 -24.19
N PRO A 740 21.89 -1.02 -23.79
CA PRO A 740 22.33 -2.07 -24.72
C PRO A 740 21.13 -2.67 -25.48
N LEU A 741 21.01 -2.38 -26.77
CA LEU A 741 19.93 -2.85 -27.63
C LEU A 741 20.24 -4.22 -28.23
N PRO A 742 19.32 -5.20 -28.19
CA PRO A 742 19.47 -6.45 -28.94
C PRO A 742 19.45 -6.19 -30.46
N ILE A 743 20.29 -6.91 -31.18
CA ILE A 743 20.29 -6.95 -32.65
C ILE A 743 20.31 -8.41 -33.13
N VAL A 744 19.51 -8.69 -34.16
CA VAL A 744 19.43 -10.02 -34.78
C VAL A 744 19.79 -9.91 -36.26
N ALA A 745 20.74 -10.71 -36.71
CA ALA A 745 21.12 -10.86 -38.11
C ALA A 745 20.62 -12.22 -38.62
N GLU A 746 19.72 -12.21 -39.60
CA GLU A 746 19.10 -13.39 -40.21
C GLU A 746 19.89 -13.80 -41.47
N PHE A 747 20.24 -15.07 -41.59
CA PHE A 747 21.10 -15.66 -42.63
C PHE A 747 20.41 -16.83 -43.35
N ASP A 748 20.95 -17.23 -44.50
CA ASP A 748 20.50 -18.39 -45.26
C ASP A 748 20.43 -19.68 -44.41
N GLY A 749 19.39 -20.47 -44.65
CA GLY A 749 19.14 -21.74 -43.95
C GLY A 749 18.46 -21.59 -42.59
N ASN A 750 17.66 -20.54 -42.39
CA ASN A 750 16.96 -20.23 -41.12
C ASN A 750 17.92 -20.09 -39.91
N ARG A 751 19.13 -19.57 -40.16
CA ARG A 751 20.14 -19.31 -39.13
C ARG A 751 20.07 -17.85 -38.72
N ALA A 752 20.23 -17.56 -37.43
CA ALA A 752 20.27 -16.19 -36.94
C ALA A 752 21.38 -15.99 -35.92
N GLY A 753 22.18 -14.93 -36.10
CA GLY A 753 23.14 -14.45 -35.12
C GLY A 753 22.47 -13.41 -34.21
N ARG A 754 22.80 -13.42 -32.93
CA ARG A 754 22.32 -12.47 -31.93
C ARG A 754 23.51 -11.81 -31.24
N THR A 755 23.36 -10.53 -30.92
CA THR A 755 24.27 -9.81 -30.02
C THR A 755 23.57 -8.54 -29.53
N VAL A 756 24.32 -7.65 -28.89
CA VAL A 756 23.87 -6.31 -28.49
C VAL A 756 24.75 -5.22 -29.09
N ILE A 757 24.17 -4.04 -29.27
CA ILE A 757 24.84 -2.79 -29.66
C ILE A 757 24.48 -1.69 -28.65
N PRO A 758 25.38 -0.73 -28.34
CA PRO A 758 25.06 0.34 -27.42
C PRO A 758 24.19 1.41 -28.10
N ALA A 759 23.22 1.94 -27.35
CA ALA A 759 22.66 3.27 -27.55
C ALA A 759 23.13 4.17 -26.39
N PHE A 760 23.76 5.29 -26.72
CA PHE A 760 24.22 6.30 -25.78
C PHE A 760 24.21 7.68 -26.45
N GLY A 761 23.46 8.61 -25.88
CA GLY A 761 23.22 9.92 -26.47
C GLY A 761 22.45 9.88 -27.80
N PRO A 762 22.24 11.03 -28.46
CA PRO A 762 21.35 11.12 -29.61
C PRO A 762 21.77 10.30 -30.85
N LYS A 763 23.08 9.98 -30.96
CA LYS A 763 23.65 9.21 -32.07
C LYS A 763 24.82 8.35 -31.58
N THR A 764 24.78 7.04 -31.83
CA THR A 764 25.84 6.10 -31.46
C THR A 764 26.32 5.34 -32.70
N PRO A 765 27.59 5.51 -33.15
CA PRO A 765 28.15 4.73 -34.25
C PRO A 765 28.17 3.23 -33.95
N VAL A 766 27.92 2.39 -34.96
CA VAL A 766 27.94 0.93 -34.85
C VAL A 766 28.77 0.34 -35.99
N GLU A 767 29.77 -0.46 -35.62
CA GLU A 767 30.45 -1.38 -36.52
C GLU A 767 30.39 -2.78 -35.91
N LEU A 768 29.85 -3.75 -36.67
CA LEU A 768 29.66 -5.13 -36.21
C LEU A 768 30.15 -6.11 -37.29
N PRO A 769 31.19 -6.92 -37.03
CA PRO A 769 31.57 -8.01 -37.92
C PRO A 769 30.51 -9.12 -37.91
N LEU A 770 30.24 -9.69 -39.08
CA LEU A 770 29.25 -10.74 -39.31
C LEU A 770 29.93 -11.93 -40.03
N PRO A 771 29.61 -13.18 -39.66
CA PRO A 771 30.27 -14.37 -40.23
C PRO A 771 29.98 -14.59 -41.72
N ALA A 772 28.94 -13.95 -42.25
CA ALA A 772 28.56 -13.94 -43.66
C ALA A 772 27.72 -12.68 -43.96
N MET A 773 27.29 -12.50 -45.20
CA MET A 773 26.30 -11.48 -45.56
C MET A 773 24.91 -11.90 -45.06
N PRO A 774 24.19 -11.10 -44.25
CA PRO A 774 22.84 -11.43 -43.81
C PRO A 774 21.80 -11.13 -44.90
N GLN A 775 20.67 -11.84 -44.83
CA GLN A 775 19.45 -11.50 -45.55
C GLN A 775 18.81 -10.24 -44.97
N ARG A 776 18.71 -10.18 -43.63
CA ARG A 776 18.06 -9.11 -42.89
C ARG A 776 18.78 -8.85 -41.57
N VAL A 777 18.71 -7.61 -41.09
CA VAL A 777 19.11 -7.23 -39.74
C VAL A 777 17.93 -6.52 -39.09
N ARG A 778 17.67 -6.81 -37.81
CA ARG A 778 16.51 -6.32 -37.06
C ARG A 778 16.94 -5.81 -35.69
N LEU A 779 16.39 -4.67 -35.27
CA LEU A 779 16.65 -4.05 -33.97
C LEU A 779 15.55 -4.46 -32.97
N ASP A 780 15.94 -5.03 -31.83
CA ASP A 780 15.04 -5.57 -30.79
C ASP A 780 13.75 -6.27 -31.31
N PRO A 781 13.86 -7.30 -32.18
CA PRO A 781 12.70 -7.96 -32.77
C PRO A 781 11.85 -8.76 -31.77
N ASP A 782 12.40 -9.05 -30.59
CA ASP A 782 11.74 -9.79 -29.51
C ASP A 782 11.18 -8.87 -28.40
N LEU A 783 11.25 -7.54 -28.59
CA LEU A 783 10.68 -6.54 -27.69
C LEU A 783 11.21 -6.62 -26.23
N TRP A 784 12.52 -6.77 -26.06
CA TRP A 784 13.19 -6.74 -24.75
C TRP A 784 13.31 -5.33 -24.16
N VAL A 785 13.52 -4.30 -24.98
CA VAL A 785 13.81 -2.94 -24.53
C VAL A 785 12.57 -2.07 -24.61
N LEU A 786 12.14 -1.53 -23.47
CA LEU A 786 11.02 -0.58 -23.40
C LEU A 786 11.35 0.66 -24.25
N SER A 787 10.48 0.94 -25.22
CA SER A 787 10.63 2.01 -26.18
C SER A 787 9.27 2.45 -26.70
N GLU A 788 9.13 3.72 -27.07
CA GLU A 788 7.96 4.23 -27.78
C GLU A 788 7.95 3.70 -29.22
N LYS A 789 9.13 3.67 -29.85
CA LYS A 789 9.32 3.13 -31.19
C LYS A 789 10.71 2.51 -31.33
N THR A 790 10.78 1.32 -31.91
CA THR A 790 12.03 0.72 -32.38
C THR A 790 11.91 0.47 -33.88
N SER A 791 12.97 0.74 -34.64
CA SER A 791 12.98 0.52 -36.08
C SER A 791 14.40 0.34 -36.63
N GLU A 792 14.50 -0.24 -37.82
CA GLU A 792 15.71 -0.32 -38.62
C GLU A 792 15.47 0.26 -40.02
N LYS A 793 16.54 0.57 -40.75
CA LYS A 793 16.48 0.88 -42.17
C LYS A 793 15.90 -0.31 -42.95
N SER A 794 14.80 -0.08 -43.67
CA SER A 794 14.29 -1.01 -44.67
C SER A 794 15.34 -1.18 -45.78
N ARG A 795 15.61 -2.45 -46.14
CA ARG A 795 16.54 -2.82 -47.21
C ARG A 795 15.91 -2.68 -48.59
#